data_AF-A0A1B0C812-F1
#
_entry.id   AF-A0A1B0C812-F1
#
_cell.length_a   1.000
_cell.length_b   1.000
_cell.length_c   1.000
_cell.angle_alpha   90.00
_cell.angle_beta   90.00
_cell.angle_gamma   90.00
#
_symmetry.space_group_name_H-M   'P 1'
#
loop_
_entity.id
_entity.type
_entity.pdbx_description
1 polymer ?
#
loop_
_entity_poly.entity_id
_entity_poly.type
_entity_poly.pdbx_seq_one_letter_code
_entity_poly.pdbx_strand_id
1 'polypeptide(L)'
;MFKLFHFFALATFLFVRSSCAQDVKDKPNIVIILADDLGSYDISLSGNNEFLTPNIDALGYQGVVFNRHYTMSICTPSRAALLTGKYPIHTGMQHYVILPDEPRSLPLSEKLLPEYLKEVGYKTHIVGKWHLGYARKSFTPTQRGFDTHLGFFNGGISYTNYTLWIRKEIYEEGFDFRRNEEVYRDIVGQYLPDVLTDEATKVISDHDPNDGPLFMFLSQHAPHASSGDIALVAIPEDLETVDYIKDPDRRTYAAMVKALDRSVGKVVTALKEKDMLENTIILFFSDNGAPESGLFANSGSNYPLRGQKDSPWEGGVRTLAAVWSPLFEKRHYVSSHLVHITDWLPTFLEASGATMYKSENLDGFDIWSTLSHNHRPVRREMVINIDPIVGYTSYYYNGYKVVNGTTSNGVYDSWLRSRDFDISPEAPSYADIVMNSSVWQALNPFATRPLQPRDVDEIRSKTKITCHTQYRIFNTCNPLKSPCLFYLDGDPCEMNNLAHFLPLKMANMRRRVKNIMRSMVPPGIAPVDPNANPALNNGLWTWWLDPDDLGSYDISLSGNNEFLTPNIDALGYQGVVFNRHYTMSICTPSRAALLTGKYPIHTGMQHYVILPDEARGLPLNEKLLPQYLKEVGYKTHIVGKWHLGFARKSFTPTQRGFDTHLGFFNGGISYTNYTLWIRKEIYEEGFDFRRNEEVYRDIVGQYLPDVLTDEATKVISDHDPNDGPLFMFLSQHAPHASSGDIALVAIPEDLETVDYIKDPDRRTYAAMVKALDRSVGKVVTALKEKDMLENTIILFFSDNGAPESGLFANSGSNYPLRGQKDSPWEGGVRTLAAVWSPLFEKRHYVSSHLVHITDWLPTFLEASGATTYKSENLDGFDIWSTLSHNHRPVRREMVINIDPIVGYTSYYYKGYKVVNGTTSNGVYDSWLRSRNFDISPDAPSYADIVMKSDVWQALNPYSTRPLQPRDVDEIRSKTKITCHTQYRIFNTCNPLKAPCLFYLDGDPCEMNNLAHFLPLKMAMMTKRVKNVMRRMVPPGSISVDPNANPALNDGLWTWWLDREKED
;
A
#
# COMPACT_ATOMS: atom_id res chain seq x y z
N MET A 1 -30.89 75.56 38.47
CA MET A 1 -29.56 75.51 39.11
C MET A 1 -29.07 74.07 39.02
N PHE A 2 -27.83 73.84 38.56
CA PHE A 2 -27.11 72.56 38.39
C PHE A 2 -27.55 71.58 37.29
N LYS A 3 -26.65 71.36 36.31
CA LYS A 3 -26.36 70.08 35.63
C LYS A 3 -25.16 70.25 34.69
N LEU A 4 -24.00 69.71 35.07
CA LEU A 4 -22.89 69.37 34.16
C LEU A 4 -21.92 68.45 34.90
N PHE A 5 -21.73 67.20 34.47
CA PHE A 5 -20.53 66.42 34.76
C PHE A 5 -20.48 65.09 33.95
N HIS A 6 -19.27 64.81 33.45
CA HIS A 6 -18.69 63.54 32.97
C HIS A 6 -19.06 63.00 31.57
N PHE A 7 -18.27 63.43 30.57
CA PHE A 7 -17.97 62.71 29.33
C PHE A 7 -16.46 62.85 29.03
N PHE A 8 -15.67 61.80 29.21
CA PHE A 8 -14.33 61.66 28.61
C PHE A 8 -14.00 60.17 28.50
N ALA A 9 -14.35 59.58 27.35
CA ALA A 9 -13.93 58.25 26.93
C ALA A 9 -13.96 58.20 25.40
N LEU A 10 -12.86 58.59 24.75
CA LEU A 10 -12.43 58.14 23.41
C LEU A 10 -11.14 58.88 23.01
N ALA A 11 -9.99 58.20 23.04
CA ALA A 11 -8.82 58.43 22.17
C ALA A 11 -7.56 57.75 22.77
N THR A 12 -7.53 56.41 22.73
CA THR A 12 -6.28 55.64 22.83
C THR A 12 -6.10 54.97 21.49
N PHE A 13 -5.42 55.66 20.56
CA PHE A 13 -5.04 55.08 19.27
C PHE A 13 -3.92 54.07 19.52
N LEU A 14 -4.27 52.81 19.27
CA LEU A 14 -3.42 51.64 19.14
C LEU A 14 -2.13 51.93 18.34
N PHE A 15 -0.98 51.87 19.01
CA PHE A 15 0.27 51.44 18.36
C PHE A 15 0.28 49.91 18.32
N VAL A 16 -0.51 49.35 17.39
CA VAL A 16 -0.27 47.98 16.94
C VAL A 16 0.97 48.04 16.05
N ARG A 17 2.06 47.42 16.49
CA ARG A 17 3.11 46.99 15.57
C ARG A 17 2.46 46.03 14.59
N SER A 18 2.03 46.54 13.45
CA SER A 18 1.67 45.74 12.30
C SER A 18 2.94 45.00 11.90
N SER A 19 3.04 43.70 12.20
CA SER A 19 3.97 42.86 11.46
C SER A 19 3.48 42.90 10.03
N CYS A 20 4.16 43.66 9.15
CA CYS A 20 3.94 43.47 7.72
C CYS A 20 4.19 41.99 7.45
N ALA A 21 3.13 41.28 7.07
CA ALA A 21 3.29 39.98 6.43
C ALA A 21 4.22 40.21 5.24
N GLN A 22 5.38 39.56 5.24
CA GLN A 22 6.30 39.60 4.10
C GLN A 22 5.52 39.12 2.88
N ASP A 23 5.55 39.87 1.79
CA ASP A 23 4.86 39.46 0.57
C ASP A 23 5.45 38.10 0.14
N VAL A 24 4.64 37.23 -0.46
CA VAL A 24 5.09 35.89 -0.90
C VAL A 24 6.30 36.01 -1.85
N LYS A 25 6.39 37.13 -2.59
CA LYS A 25 7.48 37.48 -3.50
C LYS A 25 8.80 37.84 -2.82
N ASP A 26 8.79 38.18 -1.54
CA ASP A 26 9.99 38.58 -0.79
C ASP A 26 10.73 37.39 -0.16
N LYS A 27 10.19 36.17 -0.26
CA LYS A 27 10.76 34.96 0.34
C LYS A 27 11.86 34.36 -0.56
N PRO A 28 12.96 33.85 -0.01
CA PRO A 28 14.05 33.31 -0.82
C PRO A 28 13.70 31.97 -1.45
N ASN A 29 14.17 31.75 -2.67
CA ASN A 29 14.25 30.40 -3.24
C ASN A 29 15.25 29.55 -2.44
N ILE A 30 15.00 28.25 -2.34
CA ILE A 30 15.85 27.31 -1.62
C ILE A 30 16.21 26.16 -2.57
N VAL A 31 17.50 25.99 -2.84
CA VAL A 31 18.04 24.92 -3.67
C VAL A 31 19.00 24.07 -2.86
N ILE A 32 18.64 22.82 -2.63
CA ILE A 32 19.50 21.83 -1.96
C ILE A 32 20.04 20.87 -3.03
N ILE A 33 21.36 20.74 -3.10
CA ILE A 33 22.08 19.78 -3.92
C ILE A 33 22.74 18.78 -2.97
N LEU A 34 22.24 17.54 -2.96
CA LEU A 34 22.71 16.48 -2.08
C LEU A 34 23.42 15.41 -2.90
N ALA A 35 24.71 15.20 -2.62
CA ALA A 35 25.48 14.08 -3.12
C ALA A 35 25.23 12.82 -2.27
N ASP A 36 25.46 11.64 -2.86
CA ASP A 36 25.23 10.33 -2.25
C ASP A 36 26.55 9.57 -2.17
N ASP A 37 27.07 9.34 -0.96
CA ASP A 37 28.36 8.67 -0.73
C ASP A 37 29.63 9.45 -1.15
N LEU A 38 29.59 10.78 -1.11
CA LEU A 38 30.77 11.62 -1.35
C LEU A 38 31.61 11.76 -0.07
N GLY A 39 32.89 11.37 -0.14
CA GLY A 39 33.79 11.39 1.01
C GLY A 39 34.31 12.79 1.35
N SER A 40 34.73 12.98 2.60
CA SER A 40 35.20 14.29 3.08
C SER A 40 36.48 14.78 2.39
N TYR A 41 37.20 13.90 1.68
CA TYR A 41 38.44 14.21 0.97
C TYR A 41 38.31 14.12 -0.55
N ASP A 42 37.08 13.99 -1.06
CA ASP A 42 36.80 13.77 -2.49
C ASP A 42 36.39 15.06 -3.22
N ILE A 43 36.67 16.22 -2.63
CA ILE A 43 36.47 17.54 -3.26
C ILE A 43 37.71 18.40 -3.08
N SER A 44 38.08 19.20 -4.07
CA SER A 44 39.32 19.97 -4.01
C SER A 44 39.28 21.09 -2.97
N LEU A 45 38.09 21.59 -2.61
CA LEU A 45 37.86 22.51 -1.49
C LEU A 45 38.38 21.96 -0.14
N SER A 46 38.45 20.64 0.05
CA SER A 46 39.00 20.02 1.27
C SER A 46 40.54 20.04 1.35
N GLY A 47 41.20 20.51 0.29
CA GLY A 47 42.65 20.53 0.15
C GLY A 47 43.22 19.37 -0.68
N ASN A 48 42.37 18.51 -1.26
CA ASN A 48 42.79 17.46 -2.17
C ASN A 48 43.10 18.01 -3.58
N ASN A 49 44.20 17.58 -4.19
CA ASN A 49 44.63 17.97 -5.54
C ASN A 49 44.64 16.77 -6.53
N GLU A 50 44.07 15.63 -6.15
CA GLU A 50 44.00 14.47 -7.05
C GLU A 50 43.12 14.76 -8.27
N PHE A 51 41.93 15.33 -8.07
CA PHE A 51 41.07 15.85 -9.12
C PHE A 51 40.36 17.12 -8.63
N LEU A 52 40.03 18.02 -9.56
CA LEU A 52 39.52 19.35 -9.24
C LEU A 52 38.00 19.47 -9.46
N THR A 53 37.32 20.08 -8.48
CA THR A 53 35.87 20.37 -8.43
C THR A 53 35.60 21.88 -8.43
N PRO A 54 35.96 22.61 -9.50
CA PRO A 54 35.99 24.07 -9.47
C PRO A 54 34.62 24.75 -9.27
N ASN A 55 33.51 24.14 -9.69
CA ASN A 55 32.18 24.71 -9.52
C ASN A 55 31.69 24.57 -8.06
N ILE A 56 31.86 23.39 -7.45
CA ILE A 56 31.56 23.15 -6.03
C ILE A 56 32.43 24.07 -5.15
N ASP A 57 33.72 24.16 -5.48
CA ASP A 57 34.68 24.96 -4.75
C ASP A 57 34.33 26.46 -4.81
N ALA A 58 33.98 26.97 -6.00
CA ALA A 58 33.54 28.35 -6.19
C ALA A 58 32.29 28.69 -5.37
N LEU A 59 31.32 27.77 -5.27
CA LEU A 59 30.13 27.94 -4.42
C LEU A 59 30.54 28.16 -2.96
N GLY A 60 31.48 27.36 -2.45
CA GLY A 60 32.01 27.50 -1.10
C GLY A 60 32.79 28.80 -0.88
N TYR A 61 33.73 29.14 -1.77
CA TYR A 61 34.56 30.35 -1.65
C TYR A 61 33.77 31.64 -1.74
N GLN A 62 32.67 31.65 -2.50
CA GLN A 62 31.79 32.81 -2.61
C GLN A 62 30.76 32.89 -1.48
N GLY A 63 30.62 31.83 -0.68
CA GLY A 63 29.60 31.69 0.36
C GLY A 63 30.22 31.41 1.74
N VAL A 64 29.70 30.38 2.40
CA VAL A 64 30.11 29.90 3.72
C VAL A 64 30.44 28.41 3.61
N VAL A 65 31.61 28.02 4.11
CA VAL A 65 32.00 26.61 4.19
C VAL A 65 31.91 26.12 5.63
N PHE A 66 31.09 25.11 5.90
CA PHE A 66 31.07 24.41 7.19
C PHE A 66 32.00 23.21 7.15
N ASN A 67 33.15 23.33 7.82
CA ASN A 67 34.12 22.24 7.93
C ASN A 67 33.76 21.25 9.07
N ARG A 68 32.72 21.54 9.85
CA ARG A 68 32.18 20.70 10.94
C ARG A 68 30.67 20.51 10.78
N HIS A 69 30.27 20.13 9.58
CA HIS A 69 28.91 19.70 9.27
C HIS A 69 28.79 18.17 9.47
N TYR A 70 27.69 17.74 10.07
CA TYR A 70 27.47 16.35 10.44
C TYR A 70 26.14 15.83 9.91
N THR A 71 26.18 14.61 9.40
CA THR A 71 25.02 13.85 8.94
C THR A 71 24.92 12.53 9.71
N MET A 72 24.03 11.65 9.29
CA MET A 72 24.03 10.26 9.74
C MET A 72 25.07 9.45 8.96
N SER A 73 25.32 8.21 9.38
CA SER A 73 26.31 7.34 8.74
C SER A 73 25.82 6.67 7.45
N ILE A 74 24.53 6.76 7.11
CA ILE A 74 23.92 6.08 5.96
C ILE A 74 22.66 6.81 5.47
N CYS A 75 22.25 6.52 4.23
CA CYS A 75 21.30 7.29 3.42
C CYS A 75 19.93 7.59 4.06
N THR A 76 19.08 6.58 4.30
CA THR A 76 17.69 6.79 4.81
C THR A 76 17.67 7.59 6.11
N PRO A 77 18.50 7.28 7.13
CA PRO A 77 18.58 8.08 8.35
C PRO A 77 18.93 9.56 8.09
N SER A 78 19.89 9.85 7.20
CA SER A 78 20.25 11.23 6.85
C SER A 78 19.12 11.98 6.18
N ARG A 79 18.46 11.36 5.20
CA ARG A 79 17.33 11.95 4.46
C ARG A 79 16.14 12.21 5.38
N ALA A 80 15.87 11.27 6.28
CA ALA A 80 14.85 11.43 7.31
C ALA A 80 15.17 12.62 8.22
N ALA A 81 16.43 12.72 8.68
CA ALA A 81 16.87 13.80 9.57
C ALA A 81 16.82 15.18 8.90
N LEU A 82 17.19 15.27 7.63
CA LEU A 82 17.10 16.48 6.82
C LEU A 82 15.65 16.97 6.70
N LEU A 83 14.74 16.08 6.28
CA LEU A 83 13.37 16.47 5.94
C LEU A 83 12.46 16.61 7.16
N THR A 84 12.83 16.09 8.33
CA THR A 84 12.04 16.21 9.57
C THR A 84 12.65 17.15 10.61
N GLY A 85 13.94 17.48 10.49
CA GLY A 85 14.66 18.21 11.54
C GLY A 85 14.78 17.41 12.85
N LYS A 86 14.57 16.09 12.81
CA LYS A 86 14.62 15.18 13.96
C LYS A 86 15.72 14.14 13.83
N TYR A 87 16.23 13.66 14.95
CA TYR A 87 17.12 12.52 14.96
C TYR A 87 16.36 11.24 14.57
N PRO A 88 17.01 10.30 13.86
CA PRO A 88 16.40 9.02 13.50
C PRO A 88 15.85 8.22 14.68
N ILE A 89 16.43 8.40 15.87
CA ILE A 89 15.95 7.81 17.13
C ILE A 89 14.56 8.29 17.57
N HIS A 90 14.06 9.40 17.01
CA HIS A 90 12.71 9.93 17.23
C HIS A 90 11.74 9.61 16.09
N THR A 91 12.23 9.10 14.96
CA THR A 91 11.40 8.73 13.78
C THR A 91 11.35 7.22 13.53
N GLY A 92 12.10 6.42 14.28
CA GLY A 92 12.19 4.96 14.09
C GLY A 92 13.19 4.57 13.00
N MET A 93 13.95 5.52 12.44
CA MET A 93 14.92 5.30 11.36
C MET A 93 16.34 5.04 11.86
N GLN A 94 16.53 4.75 13.15
CA GLN A 94 17.87 4.55 13.74
C GLN A 94 18.57 3.25 13.31
N HIS A 95 17.84 2.28 12.75
CA HIS A 95 18.40 1.03 12.29
C HIS A 95 18.39 0.94 10.76
N TYR A 96 19.60 0.89 10.19
CA TYR A 96 19.87 0.66 8.77
C TYR A 96 19.05 1.55 7.80
N VAL A 97 18.90 1.12 6.54
CA VAL A 97 18.09 1.80 5.53
C VAL A 97 16.75 1.08 5.31
N ILE A 98 15.80 1.74 4.64
CA ILE A 98 14.58 1.07 4.16
C ILE A 98 14.93 0.26 2.92
N LEU A 99 14.78 -1.06 2.99
CA LEU A 99 15.00 -1.94 1.84
C LEU A 99 13.79 -1.92 0.89
N PRO A 100 14.00 -2.24 -0.41
CA PRO A 100 12.94 -2.24 -1.42
C PRO A 100 11.72 -3.11 -1.08
N ASP A 101 11.96 -4.19 -0.33
CA ASP A 101 10.99 -5.21 0.03
C ASP A 101 10.35 -4.99 1.41
N GLU A 102 10.61 -3.86 2.07
CA GLU A 102 10.08 -3.58 3.41
C GLU A 102 8.78 -2.76 3.35
N PRO A 103 7.68 -3.21 3.97
CA PRO A 103 6.37 -2.55 3.95
C PRO A 103 6.29 -1.37 4.93
N ARG A 104 7.27 -0.46 4.88
CA ARG A 104 7.39 0.71 5.77
C ARG A 104 7.88 1.96 5.06
N SER A 105 7.80 3.08 5.76
CA SER A 105 8.28 4.39 5.33
C SER A 105 8.71 5.23 6.53
N LEU A 106 9.27 6.42 6.26
CA LEU A 106 9.29 7.47 7.27
C LEU A 106 7.84 7.70 7.76
N PRO A 107 7.56 7.72 9.08
CA PRO A 107 6.18 7.73 9.57
C PRO A 107 5.34 8.87 8.97
N LEU A 108 4.08 8.59 8.65
CA LEU A 108 3.14 9.57 8.10
C LEU A 108 2.73 10.65 9.12
N SER A 109 3.01 10.43 10.41
CA SER A 109 2.82 11.44 11.45
C SER A 109 3.89 12.54 11.40
N GLU A 110 4.97 12.34 10.65
CA GLU A 110 6.04 13.32 10.49
C GLU A 110 5.72 14.28 9.35
N LYS A 111 5.61 15.56 9.69
CA LYS A 111 5.49 16.65 8.73
C LYS A 111 6.86 17.04 8.22
N LEU A 112 7.00 17.12 6.90
CA LEU A 112 8.28 17.31 6.22
C LEU A 112 8.52 18.76 5.83
N LEU A 113 9.79 19.13 5.65
CA LEU A 113 10.23 20.42 5.12
C LEU A 113 9.38 20.93 3.93
N PRO A 114 9.16 20.17 2.83
CA PRO A 114 8.33 20.62 1.72
C PRO A 114 6.87 20.93 2.14
N GLU A 115 6.29 20.18 3.08
CA GLU A 115 4.92 20.44 3.57
C GLU A 115 4.85 21.77 4.33
N TYR A 116 5.86 22.07 5.16
CA TYR A 116 5.96 23.38 5.82
C TYR A 116 6.15 24.52 4.82
N LEU A 117 7.02 24.35 3.82
CA LEU A 117 7.29 25.39 2.81
C LEU A 117 6.07 25.63 1.92
N LYS A 118 5.34 24.58 1.56
CA LYS A 118 4.11 24.66 0.76
C LYS A 118 3.01 25.47 1.46
N GLU A 119 2.87 25.34 2.78
CA GLU A 119 1.92 26.15 3.56
C GLU A 119 2.22 27.65 3.51
N VAL A 120 3.48 28.03 3.26
CA VAL A 120 3.89 29.42 3.10
C VAL A 120 4.11 29.82 1.63
N GLY A 121 3.61 29.02 0.69
CA GLY A 121 3.47 29.38 -0.72
C GLY A 121 4.58 28.89 -1.65
N TYR A 122 5.51 28.03 -1.19
CA TYR A 122 6.56 27.51 -2.06
C TYR A 122 6.04 26.51 -3.09
N LYS A 123 6.66 26.51 -4.27
CA LYS A 123 6.60 25.41 -5.25
C LYS A 123 7.72 24.43 -4.97
N THR A 124 7.37 23.18 -4.74
CA THR A 124 8.24 22.18 -4.13
C THR A 124 8.56 21.07 -5.12
N HIS A 125 9.84 20.88 -5.42
CA HIS A 125 10.30 19.93 -6.42
C HIS A 125 11.40 19.04 -5.83
N ILE A 126 11.34 17.74 -6.08
CA ILE A 126 12.44 16.82 -5.80
C ILE A 126 12.90 16.15 -7.09
N VAL A 127 14.20 16.16 -7.33
CA VAL A 127 14.82 15.51 -8.50
C VAL A 127 15.85 14.50 -8.00
N GLY A 128 15.62 13.23 -8.27
CA GLY A 128 16.48 12.10 -7.92
C GLY A 128 15.93 11.19 -6.81
N LYS A 129 16.83 10.74 -5.94
CA LYS A 129 16.60 9.67 -4.96
C LYS A 129 15.69 10.07 -3.79
N TRP A 130 14.66 9.27 -3.52
CA TRP A 130 13.77 9.46 -2.36
C TRP A 130 14.28 8.74 -1.09
N HIS A 131 14.26 7.41 -1.10
CA HIS A 131 14.77 6.51 -0.06
C HIS A 131 14.14 6.65 1.34
N LEU A 132 12.86 7.06 1.40
CA LEU A 132 12.06 7.17 2.63
C LEU A 132 10.80 6.28 2.62
N GLY A 133 10.81 5.24 1.77
CA GLY A 133 9.75 4.24 1.61
C GLY A 133 8.77 4.57 0.48
N TYR A 134 8.25 3.53 -0.16
CA TYR A 134 7.32 3.64 -1.29
C TYR A 134 6.33 2.48 -1.38
N ALA A 135 6.28 1.60 -0.37
CA ALA A 135 5.37 0.45 -0.37
C ALA A 135 3.89 0.84 -0.54
N ARG A 136 3.55 2.09 -0.23
CA ARG A 136 2.28 2.78 -0.52
C ARG A 136 2.55 4.02 -1.36
N LYS A 137 1.60 4.41 -2.21
CA LYS A 137 1.53 5.70 -2.88
C LYS A 137 1.61 6.84 -1.88
N SER A 138 0.92 6.74 -0.73
CA SER A 138 1.04 7.73 0.36
C SER A 138 2.46 7.91 0.94
N PHE A 139 3.41 7.03 0.62
CA PHE A 139 4.80 7.12 1.06
C PHE A 139 5.71 7.84 0.05
N THR A 140 5.25 8.05 -1.19
CA THR A 140 6.04 8.65 -2.27
C THR A 140 6.21 10.17 -2.06
N PRO A 141 7.20 10.82 -2.70
CA PRO A 141 7.49 12.24 -2.46
C PRO A 141 6.31 13.17 -2.78
N THR A 142 5.54 12.88 -3.83
CA THR A 142 4.38 13.68 -4.25
C THR A 142 3.23 13.65 -3.25
N GLN A 143 3.16 12.60 -2.43
CA GLN A 143 2.20 12.47 -1.32
C GLN A 143 2.78 12.96 0.01
N ARG A 144 4.01 13.48 0.02
CA ARG A 144 4.78 13.90 1.20
C ARG A 144 5.28 15.34 1.10
N GLY A 145 4.53 16.18 0.39
CA GLY A 145 4.70 17.63 0.35
C GLY A 145 5.31 18.18 -0.94
N PHE A 146 5.94 17.35 -1.79
CA PHE A 146 6.48 17.80 -3.07
C PHE A 146 5.38 17.92 -4.13
N ASP A 147 5.38 19.00 -4.90
CA ASP A 147 4.47 19.21 -6.03
C ASP A 147 4.87 18.34 -7.23
N THR A 148 6.17 18.16 -7.48
CA THR A 148 6.67 17.27 -8.53
C THR A 148 7.86 16.42 -8.08
N HIS A 149 8.00 15.27 -8.72
CA HIS A 149 9.15 14.37 -8.58
C HIS A 149 9.63 13.89 -9.96
N LEU A 150 10.94 13.84 -10.17
CA LEU A 150 11.54 13.00 -11.21
C LEU A 150 12.66 12.20 -10.56
N GLY A 151 12.63 10.87 -10.63
CA GLY A 151 13.69 10.06 -10.05
C GLY A 151 13.20 8.69 -9.60
N PHE A 152 13.81 8.16 -8.55
CA PHE A 152 13.60 6.78 -8.11
C PHE A 152 13.37 6.70 -6.60
N PHE A 153 12.70 5.64 -6.15
CA PHE A 153 12.29 5.52 -4.76
C PHE A 153 13.32 4.84 -3.85
N ASN A 154 14.09 3.90 -4.40
CA ASN A 154 14.97 3.03 -3.63
C ASN A 154 16.33 3.65 -3.26
N GLY A 155 17.16 2.84 -2.58
CA GLY A 155 18.50 3.22 -2.11
C GLY A 155 19.56 3.38 -3.20
N GLY A 156 19.33 2.86 -4.39
CA GLY A 156 20.25 2.97 -5.53
C GLY A 156 19.65 2.25 -6.74
N ILE A 157 20.10 2.63 -7.92
CA ILE A 157 19.69 2.03 -9.21
C ILE A 157 20.89 1.97 -10.16
N SER A 158 20.76 1.26 -11.27
CA SER A 158 21.76 1.28 -12.34
C SER A 158 21.78 2.64 -13.03
N TYR A 159 22.96 3.10 -13.43
CA TYR A 159 23.19 4.45 -13.96
C TYR A 159 22.57 4.72 -15.34
N THR A 160 22.17 3.67 -16.07
CA THR A 160 21.65 3.77 -17.44
C THR A 160 20.33 3.02 -17.64
N ASN A 161 20.13 1.90 -16.94
CA ASN A 161 18.90 1.10 -17.09
C ASN A 161 17.83 1.45 -16.04
N TYR A 162 18.21 2.17 -14.98
CA TYR A 162 17.37 2.57 -13.84
C TYR A 162 16.66 1.39 -13.15
N THR A 163 17.38 0.28 -13.10
CA THR A 163 16.97 -0.96 -12.48
C THR A 163 17.71 -1.21 -11.18
N LEU A 164 17.06 -1.89 -10.25
CA LEU A 164 17.64 -2.33 -8.98
C LEU A 164 17.44 -3.83 -8.81
N TRP A 165 18.52 -4.49 -8.37
CA TRP A 165 18.49 -5.87 -7.95
C TRP A 165 18.90 -6.01 -6.48
N ILE A 166 18.06 -6.69 -5.69
CA ILE A 166 18.32 -7.00 -4.28
C ILE A 166 18.06 -8.49 -4.02
N ARG A 167 18.80 -9.08 -3.08
CA ARG A 167 18.69 -10.51 -2.70
C ARG A 167 18.63 -11.43 -3.93
N LYS A 168 19.77 -11.55 -4.64
CA LYS A 168 19.92 -12.27 -5.92
C LYS A 168 19.33 -13.68 -5.96
N GLU A 169 19.23 -14.33 -4.80
CA GLU A 169 18.67 -15.69 -4.65
C GLU A 169 17.13 -15.72 -4.64
N ILE A 170 16.46 -14.57 -4.48
CA ILE A 170 15.03 -14.48 -4.17
C ILE A 170 14.26 -13.62 -5.18
N TYR A 171 14.84 -12.52 -5.68
CA TYR A 171 14.15 -11.58 -6.56
C TYR A 171 14.78 -11.47 -7.94
N GLU A 172 13.96 -11.10 -8.92
CA GLU A 172 14.41 -10.63 -10.23
C GLU A 172 14.78 -9.13 -10.15
N GLU A 173 15.50 -8.66 -11.16
CA GLU A 173 15.80 -7.24 -11.32
C GLU A 173 14.50 -6.46 -11.63
N GLY A 174 14.28 -5.33 -10.95
CA GLY A 174 13.11 -4.49 -11.14
C GLY A 174 13.47 -3.07 -11.56
N PHE A 175 12.63 -2.44 -12.38
CA PHE A 175 12.77 -1.04 -12.79
C PHE A 175 12.21 -0.09 -11.73
N ASP A 176 12.95 0.98 -11.42
CA ASP A 176 12.58 2.01 -10.45
C ASP A 176 12.96 3.40 -10.99
N PHE A 177 12.11 3.95 -11.86
CA PHE A 177 12.21 5.35 -12.27
C PHE A 177 10.83 5.92 -12.62
N ARG A 178 10.56 7.13 -12.13
CA ARG A 178 9.26 7.79 -12.21
C ARG A 178 9.37 9.25 -12.61
N ARG A 179 8.34 9.71 -13.31
CA ARG A 179 7.95 11.13 -13.35
C ARG A 179 6.67 11.25 -12.56
N ASN A 180 6.75 11.89 -11.41
CA ASN A 180 5.75 11.89 -10.35
C ASN A 180 5.43 10.46 -9.94
N GLU A 181 4.24 9.98 -10.28
CA GLU A 181 3.76 8.65 -9.95
C GLU A 181 3.86 7.70 -11.15
N GLU A 182 4.08 8.23 -12.36
CA GLU A 182 4.09 7.46 -13.60
C GLU A 182 5.46 6.85 -13.89
N VAL A 183 5.45 5.61 -14.39
CA VAL A 183 6.66 4.91 -14.84
C VAL A 183 7.25 5.63 -16.06
N TYR A 184 8.54 5.98 -16.01
CA TYR A 184 9.16 6.79 -17.07
C TYR A 184 10.37 6.09 -17.69
N ARG A 185 10.17 5.47 -18.86
CA ARG A 185 11.16 4.62 -19.55
C ARG A 185 11.85 5.29 -20.75
N ASP A 186 11.34 6.41 -21.25
CA ASP A 186 11.79 7.02 -22.52
C ASP A 186 13.26 7.48 -22.50
N ILE A 187 13.83 7.61 -21.31
CA ILE A 187 15.20 8.08 -21.06
C ILE A 187 16.19 6.94 -20.73
N VAL A 188 15.77 5.68 -20.83
CA VAL A 188 16.65 4.52 -20.61
C VAL A 188 17.82 4.56 -21.60
N GLY A 189 19.02 4.26 -21.10
CA GLY A 189 20.29 4.34 -21.84
C GLY A 189 21.02 5.67 -21.66
N GLN A 190 20.38 6.69 -21.07
CA GLN A 190 21.04 7.95 -20.74
C GLN A 190 21.77 7.87 -19.38
N TYR A 191 22.77 8.71 -19.17
CA TYR A 191 23.55 8.70 -17.93
C TYR A 191 22.81 9.46 -16.82
N LEU A 192 22.47 8.76 -15.72
CA LEU A 192 21.58 9.25 -14.67
C LEU A 192 21.93 10.64 -14.10
N PRO A 193 23.19 10.95 -13.73
CA PRO A 193 23.53 12.29 -13.22
C PRO A 193 23.19 13.43 -14.18
N ASP A 194 23.34 13.21 -15.49
CA ASP A 194 23.02 14.19 -16.51
C ASP A 194 21.51 14.36 -16.64
N VAL A 195 20.74 13.26 -16.65
CA VAL A 195 19.27 13.29 -16.63
C VAL A 195 18.73 14.08 -15.44
N LEU A 196 19.23 13.81 -14.23
CA LEU A 196 18.79 14.52 -13.03
C LEU A 196 19.19 16.00 -13.06
N THR A 197 20.35 16.31 -13.62
CA THR A 197 20.80 17.70 -13.78
C THR A 197 19.95 18.46 -14.78
N ASP A 198 19.66 17.86 -15.93
CA ASP A 198 18.89 18.50 -16.99
C ASP A 198 17.43 18.71 -16.59
N GLU A 199 16.85 17.82 -15.77
CA GLU A 199 15.54 18.09 -15.15
C GLU A 199 15.61 19.24 -14.14
N ALA A 200 16.66 19.31 -13.31
CA ALA A 200 16.80 20.39 -12.34
C ALA A 200 16.93 21.77 -13.03
N THR A 201 17.69 21.87 -14.13
CA THR A 201 17.76 23.10 -14.92
C THR A 201 16.45 23.41 -15.61
N LYS A 202 15.71 22.39 -16.08
CA LYS A 202 14.36 22.55 -16.62
C LYS A 202 13.38 23.10 -15.58
N VAL A 203 13.37 22.56 -14.36
CA VAL A 203 12.54 23.06 -13.24
C VAL A 203 12.81 24.54 -12.99
N ILE A 204 14.08 24.96 -12.97
CA ILE A 204 14.45 26.38 -12.80
C ILE A 204 13.98 27.22 -13.99
N SER A 205 14.23 26.77 -15.22
CA SER A 205 13.86 27.50 -16.44
C SER A 205 12.35 27.68 -16.59
N ASP A 206 11.57 26.66 -16.22
CA ASP A 206 10.11 26.64 -16.33
C ASP A 206 9.41 27.34 -15.15
N HIS A 207 10.13 27.64 -14.06
CA HIS A 207 9.55 28.28 -12.87
C HIS A 207 9.12 29.72 -13.17
N ASP A 208 7.89 30.07 -12.79
CA ASP A 208 7.40 31.45 -12.77
C ASP A 208 7.50 32.00 -11.34
N PRO A 209 8.39 32.98 -11.08
CA PRO A 209 8.52 33.61 -9.76
C PRO A 209 7.22 34.27 -9.26
N ASN A 210 6.24 34.53 -10.13
CA ASN A 210 4.93 35.06 -9.73
C ASN A 210 4.04 34.02 -9.06
N ASP A 211 4.29 32.73 -9.26
CA ASP A 211 3.49 31.64 -8.69
C ASP A 211 3.92 31.26 -7.26
N GLY A 212 4.99 31.86 -6.76
CA GLY A 212 5.57 31.63 -5.42
C GLY A 212 7.05 31.23 -5.49
N PRO A 213 7.78 31.25 -4.36
CA PRO A 213 9.21 30.92 -4.33
C PRO A 213 9.48 29.43 -4.62
N LEU A 214 10.64 29.15 -5.20
CA LEU A 214 11.09 27.79 -5.52
C LEU A 214 11.71 27.11 -4.30
N PHE A 215 11.28 25.87 -4.01
CA PHE A 215 12.04 24.90 -3.23
C PHE A 215 12.40 23.72 -4.13
N MET A 216 13.68 23.54 -4.41
CA MET A 216 14.18 22.42 -5.20
C MET A 216 15.17 21.58 -4.39
N PHE A 217 14.87 20.29 -4.26
CA PHE A 217 15.76 19.30 -3.67
C PHE A 217 16.32 18.38 -4.76
N LEU A 218 17.50 18.73 -5.26
CA LEU A 218 18.27 17.89 -6.19
C LEU A 218 19.05 16.84 -5.38
N SER A 219 18.46 15.67 -5.23
CA SER A 219 19.05 14.52 -4.55
C SER A 219 19.72 13.60 -5.57
N GLN A 220 20.98 13.91 -5.90
CA GLN A 220 21.77 13.14 -6.84
C GLN A 220 21.97 11.68 -6.41
N HIS A 221 22.22 10.80 -7.40
CA HIS A 221 22.67 9.43 -7.16
C HIS A 221 24.20 9.34 -7.11
N ALA A 222 24.92 10.23 -7.80
CA ALA A 222 26.38 10.21 -7.78
C ALA A 222 26.95 10.73 -6.43
N PRO A 223 28.11 10.20 -5.97
CA PRO A 223 28.87 9.09 -6.57
C PRO A 223 28.56 7.69 -5.93
N HIS A 224 27.31 7.38 -5.60
CA HIS A 224 26.94 6.06 -5.05
C HIS A 224 27.28 4.92 -6.02
N ALA A 225 27.58 3.73 -5.50
CA ALA A 225 27.79 2.57 -6.35
C ALA A 225 26.48 2.16 -7.07
N SER A 226 26.61 1.76 -8.34
CA SER A 226 25.52 1.22 -9.15
C SER A 226 25.00 -0.11 -8.58
N SER A 227 23.72 -0.41 -8.80
CA SER A 227 23.13 -1.73 -8.52
C SER A 227 23.32 -2.76 -9.64
N GLY A 228 23.89 -2.37 -10.78
CA GLY A 228 24.17 -3.25 -11.91
C GLY A 228 25.47 -4.06 -11.74
N ASP A 229 25.82 -4.87 -12.76
CA ASP A 229 27.04 -5.70 -12.75
C ASP A 229 28.33 -4.87 -12.70
N ILE A 230 28.27 -3.63 -13.18
CA ILE A 230 29.37 -2.66 -13.10
C ILE A 230 29.05 -1.66 -11.99
N ALA A 231 29.89 -1.65 -10.95
CA ALA A 231 29.69 -0.85 -9.75
C ALA A 231 29.89 0.67 -9.96
N LEU A 232 30.78 1.08 -10.87
CA LEU A 232 31.08 2.48 -11.15
C LEU A 232 30.92 2.76 -12.65
N VAL A 233 30.22 3.84 -13.00
CA VAL A 233 29.92 4.20 -14.39
C VAL A 233 30.14 5.69 -14.56
N ALA A 234 30.89 6.09 -15.58
CA ALA A 234 31.09 7.47 -15.99
C ALA A 234 31.10 7.56 -17.52
N ILE A 235 30.79 8.74 -18.05
CA ILE A 235 30.83 9.01 -19.50
C ILE A 235 32.28 9.24 -19.97
N PRO A 236 32.61 8.96 -21.25
CA PRO A 236 33.96 9.13 -21.79
C PRO A 236 34.53 10.53 -21.57
N GLU A 237 33.71 11.57 -21.74
CA GLU A 237 34.13 12.97 -21.62
C GLU A 237 34.65 13.28 -20.22
N ASP A 238 33.97 12.80 -19.17
CA ASP A 238 34.41 13.01 -17.79
C ASP A 238 35.65 12.14 -17.46
N LEU A 239 35.75 10.92 -18.03
CA LEU A 239 36.92 10.04 -17.87
C LEU A 239 38.20 10.61 -18.47
N GLU A 240 38.11 11.27 -19.62
CA GLU A 240 39.24 11.92 -20.29
C GLU A 240 39.88 13.01 -19.41
N THR A 241 39.09 13.71 -18.59
CA THR A 241 39.60 14.78 -17.71
C THR A 241 40.44 14.29 -16.52
N VAL A 242 40.45 12.98 -16.27
CA VAL A 242 41.12 12.34 -15.13
C VAL A 242 41.98 11.15 -15.55
N ASP A 243 42.38 11.07 -16.82
CA ASP A 243 43.13 9.95 -17.41
C ASP A 243 44.45 9.63 -16.71
N TYR A 244 45.07 10.62 -16.08
CA TYR A 244 46.29 10.53 -15.28
C TYR A 244 46.14 9.73 -13.98
N ILE A 245 44.91 9.51 -13.49
CA ILE A 245 44.66 8.68 -12.31
C ILE A 245 44.78 7.21 -12.71
N LYS A 246 45.81 6.54 -12.18
CA LYS A 246 46.17 5.19 -12.64
C LYS A 246 45.17 4.14 -12.22
N ASP A 247 44.69 4.21 -10.98
CA ASP A 247 43.70 3.27 -10.43
C ASP A 247 42.35 3.42 -11.17
N PRO A 248 41.88 2.39 -11.88
CA PRO A 248 40.71 2.51 -12.76
C PRO A 248 39.41 2.80 -12.02
N ASP A 249 39.22 2.23 -10.82
CA ASP A 249 38.04 2.47 -10.00
C ASP A 249 38.04 3.91 -9.46
N ARG A 250 39.20 4.39 -8.96
CA ARG A 250 39.37 5.76 -8.51
C ARG A 250 39.21 6.76 -9.65
N ARG A 251 39.70 6.44 -10.85
CA ARG A 251 39.52 7.25 -12.07
C ARG A 251 38.04 7.38 -12.42
N THR A 252 37.32 6.27 -12.42
CA THR A 252 35.88 6.26 -12.69
C THR A 252 35.10 7.03 -11.63
N TYR A 253 35.45 6.84 -10.35
CA TYR A 253 34.90 7.64 -9.26
C TYR A 253 35.18 9.14 -9.42
N ALA A 254 36.41 9.53 -9.75
CA ALA A 254 36.77 10.93 -9.97
C ALA A 254 35.94 11.53 -11.11
N ALA A 255 35.74 10.80 -12.21
CA ALA A 255 34.86 11.20 -13.30
C ALA A 255 33.38 11.33 -12.86
N MET A 256 32.88 10.45 -11.99
CA MET A 256 31.53 10.60 -11.39
C MET A 256 31.43 11.88 -10.53
N VAL A 257 32.49 12.24 -9.80
CA VAL A 257 32.53 13.51 -9.05
C VAL A 257 32.64 14.72 -10.00
N LYS A 258 33.31 14.61 -11.15
CA LYS A 258 33.28 15.64 -12.20
C LYS A 258 31.88 15.86 -12.76
N ALA A 259 31.07 14.81 -12.91
CA ALA A 259 29.67 14.94 -13.29
C ALA A 259 28.86 15.73 -12.24
N LEU A 260 29.11 15.53 -10.94
CA LEU A 260 28.49 16.34 -9.87
C LEU A 260 28.94 17.80 -9.91
N ASP A 261 30.23 18.06 -10.12
CA ASP A 261 30.75 19.42 -10.25
C ASP A 261 30.10 20.15 -11.44
N ARG A 262 29.97 19.46 -12.58
CA ARG A 262 29.24 19.94 -13.77
C ARG A 262 27.77 20.19 -13.46
N SER A 263 27.14 19.34 -12.65
CA SER A 263 25.76 19.50 -12.19
C SER A 263 25.57 20.82 -11.41
N VAL A 264 26.45 21.10 -10.45
CA VAL A 264 26.43 22.37 -9.70
C VAL A 264 26.61 23.57 -10.64
N GLY A 265 27.54 23.47 -11.59
CA GLY A 265 27.75 24.51 -12.61
C GLY A 265 26.50 24.82 -13.45
N LYS A 266 25.84 23.77 -13.97
CA LYS A 266 24.60 23.89 -14.75
C LYS A 266 23.46 24.48 -13.93
N VAL A 267 23.24 24.02 -12.69
CA VAL A 267 22.16 24.53 -11.82
C VAL A 267 22.35 26.00 -11.49
N VAL A 268 23.56 26.41 -11.09
CA VAL A 268 23.84 27.82 -10.76
C VAL A 268 23.74 28.71 -12.01
N THR A 269 24.18 28.21 -13.16
CA THR A 269 24.05 28.93 -14.44
C THR A 269 22.58 29.12 -14.81
N ALA A 270 21.74 28.09 -14.67
CA ALA A 270 20.30 28.21 -14.92
C ALA A 270 19.63 29.25 -13.99
N LEU A 271 20.00 29.29 -12.70
CA LEU A 271 19.52 30.32 -11.78
C LEU A 271 19.96 31.72 -12.18
N LYS A 272 21.17 31.87 -12.72
CA LYS A 272 21.68 33.14 -13.26
C LYS A 272 20.90 33.57 -14.48
N GLU A 273 20.71 32.69 -15.45
CA GLU A 273 20.00 32.97 -16.71
C GLU A 273 18.52 33.30 -16.49
N LYS A 274 17.93 32.79 -15.40
CA LYS A 274 16.57 33.10 -14.96
C LYS A 274 16.48 34.32 -14.02
N ASP A 275 17.60 35.02 -13.79
CA ASP A 275 17.70 36.17 -12.88
C ASP A 275 17.20 35.88 -11.44
N MET A 276 17.36 34.65 -10.96
CA MET A 276 16.85 34.22 -9.64
C MET A 276 17.89 34.33 -8.51
N LEU A 277 19.17 34.53 -8.84
CA LEU A 277 20.26 34.49 -7.86
C LEU A 277 20.16 35.54 -6.75
N GLU A 278 19.54 36.69 -7.02
CA GLU A 278 19.37 37.80 -6.07
C GLU A 278 18.64 37.41 -4.77
N ASN A 279 17.76 36.41 -4.85
CA ASN A 279 16.97 35.95 -3.72
C ASN A 279 16.95 34.41 -3.64
N THR A 280 18.12 33.79 -3.69
CA THR A 280 18.26 32.32 -3.61
C THR A 280 19.28 31.90 -2.54
N ILE A 281 18.98 30.80 -1.84
CA ILE A 281 19.90 30.08 -0.97
C ILE A 281 20.25 28.75 -1.64
N ILE A 282 21.54 28.49 -1.84
CA ILE A 282 22.06 27.26 -2.44
C ILE A 282 22.87 26.51 -1.39
N LEU A 283 22.52 25.25 -1.13
CA LEU A 283 23.17 24.37 -0.16
C LEU A 283 23.70 23.12 -0.87
N PHE A 284 25.00 22.85 -0.77
CA PHE A 284 25.65 21.62 -1.25
C PHE A 284 26.28 20.83 -0.10
N PHE A 285 26.00 19.53 0.00
CA PHE A 285 26.67 18.60 0.92
C PHE A 285 26.42 17.13 0.53
N SER A 286 27.02 16.18 1.27
CA SER A 286 26.81 14.73 1.11
C SER A 286 25.95 14.15 2.24
N ASP A 287 25.11 13.15 1.96
CA ASP A 287 24.27 12.51 2.99
C ASP A 287 25.04 11.66 4.00
N ASN A 288 26.20 11.12 3.63
CA ASN A 288 27.15 10.44 4.51
C ASN A 288 28.56 10.45 3.91
N GLY A 289 29.55 9.94 4.64
CA GLY A 289 30.89 9.70 4.10
C GLY A 289 30.93 8.61 3.04
N ALA A 290 32.04 8.47 2.32
CA ALA A 290 32.19 7.48 1.26
C ALA A 290 32.35 6.05 1.82
N PRO A 291 31.82 5.01 1.15
CA PRO A 291 32.16 3.61 1.39
C PRO A 291 33.48 3.24 0.71
N GLU A 292 34.58 3.23 1.45
CA GLU A 292 35.92 2.93 0.90
C GLU A 292 36.14 1.42 0.65
N SER A 293 35.39 0.57 1.35
CA SER A 293 35.53 -0.89 1.34
C SER A 293 34.22 -1.60 1.68
N GLY A 294 34.11 -2.87 1.28
CA GLY A 294 32.94 -3.71 1.53
C GLY A 294 31.84 -3.59 0.47
N LEU A 295 30.60 -3.88 0.87
CA LEU A 295 29.44 -3.80 -0.01
C LEU A 295 29.23 -2.34 -0.47
N PHE A 296 29.02 -2.14 -1.77
CA PHE A 296 28.89 -0.82 -2.40
C PHE A 296 30.12 0.09 -2.28
N ALA A 297 31.32 -0.46 -2.12
CA ALA A 297 32.55 0.34 -2.14
C ALA A 297 32.66 1.12 -3.46
N ASN A 298 32.81 2.44 -3.37
CA ASN A 298 32.81 3.33 -4.54
C ASN A 298 34.19 3.95 -4.85
N SER A 299 35.25 3.54 -4.15
CA SER A 299 36.60 4.10 -4.27
C SER A 299 36.76 5.54 -3.77
N GLY A 300 35.76 6.12 -3.08
CA GLY A 300 35.88 7.39 -2.36
C GLY A 300 36.90 7.35 -1.20
N SER A 301 37.09 8.49 -0.54
CA SER A 301 38.02 8.67 0.57
C SER A 301 37.50 9.66 1.62
N ASN A 302 37.53 9.23 2.89
CA ASN A 302 37.28 10.08 4.04
C ASN A 302 38.58 10.47 4.76
N TYR A 303 39.74 10.05 4.23
CA TYR A 303 41.04 10.32 4.85
C TYR A 303 41.24 11.84 5.06
N PRO A 304 41.75 12.31 6.21
CA PRO A 304 42.35 11.54 7.29
C PRO A 304 41.40 11.20 8.44
N LEU A 305 40.08 11.29 8.24
CA LEU A 305 39.10 10.90 9.24
C LEU A 305 39.05 9.38 9.40
N ARG A 306 38.63 8.94 10.59
CA ARG A 306 38.50 7.53 10.92
C ARG A 306 37.20 6.96 10.36
N GLY A 307 37.22 5.74 9.85
CA GLY A 307 36.04 5.01 9.37
C GLY A 307 35.43 5.52 8.06
N GLN A 308 34.27 4.97 7.71
CA GLN A 308 33.57 5.20 6.43
C GLN A 308 32.04 5.20 6.59
N LYS A 309 31.29 5.24 5.49
CA LYS A 309 29.84 4.93 5.45
C LYS A 309 29.50 3.72 6.31
N ASP A 310 28.31 3.76 6.92
CA ASP A 310 27.79 2.74 7.84
C ASP A 310 28.60 2.59 9.13
N SER A 311 29.51 3.50 9.48
CA SER A 311 30.30 3.42 10.73
C SER A 311 30.08 4.63 11.67
N PRO A 312 30.30 4.49 12.99
CA PRO A 312 30.04 5.58 13.96
C PRO A 312 31.10 6.69 13.99
N TRP A 313 32.15 6.56 13.19
CA TRP A 313 33.36 7.39 13.20
C TRP A 313 33.21 8.67 12.38
N GLU A 314 34.10 9.64 12.57
CA GLU A 314 34.04 10.94 11.87
C GLU A 314 33.99 10.78 10.34
N GLY A 315 34.71 9.82 9.77
CA GLY A 315 34.70 9.56 8.32
C GLY A 315 33.39 9.01 7.77
N GLY A 316 32.49 8.52 8.62
CA GLY A 316 31.13 8.13 8.21
C GLY A 316 30.11 9.26 8.27
N VAL A 317 30.34 10.26 9.13
CA VAL A 317 29.28 11.17 9.61
C VAL A 317 29.64 12.65 9.51
N ARG A 318 30.91 13.00 9.33
CA ARG A 318 31.36 14.38 9.14
C ARG A 318 31.54 14.65 7.65
N THR A 319 30.71 15.54 7.12
CA THR A 319 30.78 15.97 5.72
C THR A 319 31.14 17.45 5.65
N LEU A 320 31.55 17.92 4.47
CA LEU A 320 31.68 19.35 4.20
C LEU A 320 30.35 19.86 3.65
N ALA A 321 29.91 21.03 4.10
CA ALA A 321 28.79 21.74 3.48
C ALA A 321 29.23 23.10 2.96
N ALA A 322 28.83 23.42 1.73
CA ALA A 322 29.03 24.72 1.10
C ALA A 322 27.67 25.40 0.92
N VAL A 323 27.52 26.62 1.41
CA VAL A 323 26.25 27.37 1.36
C VAL A 323 26.48 28.75 0.78
N TRP A 324 25.65 29.17 -0.16
CA TRP A 324 25.74 30.49 -0.77
C TRP A 324 24.38 31.18 -0.81
N SER A 325 24.37 32.48 -0.52
CA SER A 325 23.24 33.37 -0.76
C SER A 325 23.70 34.82 -0.70
N PRO A 326 23.19 35.74 -1.54
CA PRO A 326 23.48 37.16 -1.40
C PRO A 326 22.84 37.78 -0.15
N LEU A 327 21.88 37.08 0.47
CA LEU A 327 21.17 37.49 1.68
C LEU A 327 22.03 37.41 2.95
N PHE A 328 23.17 36.72 2.89
CA PHE A 328 24.11 36.67 4.00
C PHE A 328 24.91 37.98 4.07
N GLU A 329 24.86 38.63 5.24
CA GLU A 329 25.63 39.85 5.49
C GLU A 329 27.14 39.60 5.41
N LYS A 330 27.58 38.41 5.85
CA LYS A 330 28.96 37.96 5.77
C LYS A 330 29.09 36.72 4.89
N ARG A 331 30.07 36.77 3.98
CA ARG A 331 30.44 35.69 3.04
C ARG A 331 31.96 35.55 2.97
N HIS A 332 32.44 34.57 2.20
CA HIS A 332 33.87 34.30 1.98
C HIS A 332 34.61 33.83 3.24
N TYR A 333 33.99 32.93 4.03
CA TYR A 333 34.61 32.43 5.26
C TYR A 333 34.33 30.94 5.51
N VAL A 334 35.22 30.33 6.28
CA VAL A 334 35.05 28.97 6.82
C VAL A 334 34.52 29.07 8.24
N SER A 335 33.40 28.40 8.49
CA SER A 335 32.83 28.23 9.82
C SER A 335 33.36 26.94 10.45
N SER A 336 33.92 27.06 11.66
CA SER A 336 34.32 25.93 12.52
C SER A 336 33.23 25.56 13.54
N HIS A 337 32.04 26.13 13.37
CA HIS A 337 30.87 25.88 14.19
C HIS A 337 30.27 24.50 13.93
N LEU A 338 29.71 23.90 14.97
CA LEU A 338 29.07 22.58 14.89
C LEU A 338 27.68 22.71 14.27
N VAL A 339 27.47 22.09 13.11
CA VAL A 339 26.18 22.03 12.41
C VAL A 339 25.81 20.58 12.17
N HIS A 340 24.54 20.25 12.37
CA HIS A 340 23.99 18.93 12.06
C HIS A 340 22.93 19.04 10.97
N ILE A 341 22.73 17.99 10.18
CA ILE A 341 21.77 17.95 9.09
C ILE A 341 20.32 18.29 9.52
N THR A 342 19.98 18.06 10.79
CA THR A 342 18.68 18.43 11.36
C THR A 342 18.48 19.95 11.49
N ASP A 343 19.55 20.74 11.48
CA ASP A 343 19.50 22.21 11.64
C ASP A 343 18.95 22.89 10.38
N TRP A 344 19.00 22.23 9.21
CA TRP A 344 18.55 22.82 7.95
C TRP A 344 17.06 23.10 7.92
N LEU A 345 16.21 22.19 8.41
CA LEU A 345 14.77 22.40 8.45
C LEU A 345 14.39 23.69 9.19
N PRO A 346 14.70 23.86 10.50
CA PRO A 346 14.31 25.08 11.22
C PRO A 346 14.95 26.34 10.63
N THR A 347 16.16 26.25 10.08
CA THR A 347 16.83 27.38 9.42
C THR A 347 16.09 27.83 8.15
N PHE A 348 15.61 26.88 7.33
CA PHE A 348 14.82 27.21 6.14
C PHE A 348 13.41 27.69 6.49
N LEU A 349 12.84 27.23 7.60
CA LEU A 349 11.57 27.77 8.09
C LEU A 349 11.71 29.22 8.58
N GLU A 350 12.82 29.55 9.24
CA GLU A 350 13.13 30.94 9.59
C GLU A 350 13.32 31.81 8.33
N ALA A 351 14.14 31.35 7.38
CA ALA A 351 14.40 32.08 6.13
C ALA A 351 13.15 32.32 5.27
N SER A 352 12.17 31.41 5.32
CA SER A 352 10.90 31.50 4.59
C SER A 352 9.81 32.29 5.31
N GLY A 353 10.08 32.75 6.55
CA GLY A 353 9.10 33.44 7.39
C GLY A 353 7.99 32.54 7.95
N ALA A 354 8.19 31.22 7.93
CA ALA A 354 7.22 30.22 8.38
C ALA A 354 7.13 30.12 9.92
N THR A 355 6.98 31.24 10.63
CA THR A 355 7.11 31.37 12.10
C THR A 355 6.09 30.60 12.97
N MET A 356 5.17 29.83 12.37
CA MET A 356 4.12 29.07 13.07
C MET A 356 4.56 27.69 13.62
N TYR A 357 5.82 27.28 13.47
CA TYR A 357 6.29 26.00 13.98
C TYR A 357 6.59 26.04 15.49
N LYS A 358 6.11 25.04 16.24
CA LYS A 358 6.54 24.83 17.62
C LYS A 358 7.90 24.16 17.63
N SER A 359 8.95 24.91 17.95
CA SER A 359 10.33 24.40 18.04
C SER A 359 10.50 23.27 19.06
N GLU A 360 9.59 23.12 20.04
CA GLU A 360 9.66 22.12 21.12
C GLU A 360 9.71 20.66 20.65
N ASN A 361 9.39 20.38 19.39
CA ASN A 361 9.36 19.02 18.82
C ASN A 361 10.48 18.75 17.80
N LEU A 362 11.43 19.66 17.59
CA LEU A 362 12.57 19.48 16.65
C LEU A 362 13.87 19.22 17.42
N ASP A 363 14.77 18.44 16.82
CA ASP A 363 16.14 18.24 17.32
C ASP A 363 17.14 19.22 16.68
N GLY A 364 16.74 19.84 15.56
CA GLY A 364 17.44 20.91 14.87
C GLY A 364 17.32 22.26 15.56
N PHE A 365 18.31 23.11 15.35
CA PHE A 365 18.31 24.52 15.74
C PHE A 365 18.33 25.38 14.49
N ASP A 366 17.61 26.51 14.53
CA ASP A 366 17.83 27.59 13.56
C ASP A 366 19.27 28.12 13.70
N ILE A 367 20.00 28.11 12.58
CA ILE A 367 21.37 28.61 12.47
C ILE A 367 21.49 29.80 11.53
N TRP A 368 20.39 30.50 11.21
CA TRP A 368 20.41 31.67 10.31
C TRP A 368 21.41 32.75 10.76
N SER A 369 21.48 33.08 12.05
CA SER A 369 22.47 34.03 12.57
C SER A 369 23.91 33.53 12.42
N THR A 370 24.11 32.21 12.44
CA THR A 370 25.42 31.61 12.18
C THR A 370 25.79 31.78 10.72
N LEU A 371 24.86 31.55 9.79
CA LEU A 371 25.06 31.74 8.36
C LEU A 371 25.34 33.21 8.00
N SER A 372 24.43 34.11 8.36
CA SER A 372 24.46 35.50 7.92
C SER A 372 25.53 36.34 8.63
N HIS A 373 25.70 36.15 9.95
CA HIS A 373 26.58 37.01 10.77
C HIS A 373 27.85 36.32 11.27
N ASN A 374 28.02 35.02 11.02
CA ASN A 374 29.09 34.21 11.64
C ASN A 374 29.05 34.25 13.18
N HIS A 375 27.85 34.34 13.77
CA HIS A 375 27.65 34.18 15.21
C HIS A 375 27.84 32.72 15.63
N ARG A 376 28.19 32.48 16.89
CA ARG A 376 28.35 31.11 17.41
C ARG A 376 26.99 30.41 17.45
N PRO A 377 26.86 29.16 16.96
CA PRO A 377 25.61 28.43 17.03
C PRO A 377 25.29 28.05 18.48
N VAL A 378 24.03 27.73 18.72
CA VAL A 378 23.54 27.25 20.02
C VAL A 378 23.98 25.80 20.30
N ARG A 379 24.24 25.01 19.24
CA ARG A 379 24.47 23.56 19.34
C ARG A 379 25.72 23.20 20.15
N ARG A 380 25.51 22.45 21.22
CA ARG A 380 26.56 21.87 22.10
C ARG A 380 26.47 20.36 22.24
N GLU A 381 25.38 19.77 21.75
CA GLU A 381 25.02 18.37 21.88
C GLU A 381 24.52 17.86 20.54
N MET A 382 24.90 16.63 20.20
CA MET A 382 24.45 15.98 18.97
C MET A 382 24.39 14.47 19.18
N VAL A 383 23.23 13.90 18.87
CA VAL A 383 23.07 12.45 18.74
C VAL A 383 23.36 12.12 17.29
N ILE A 384 24.46 11.43 17.02
CA ILE A 384 24.71 10.91 15.68
C ILE A 384 23.78 9.72 15.50
N ASN A 385 23.94 8.64 16.28
CA ASN A 385 22.95 7.57 16.29
C ASN A 385 23.01 6.73 17.57
N ILE A 386 21.89 6.07 17.89
CA ILE A 386 21.79 5.02 18.90
C ILE A 386 21.01 3.86 18.27
N ASP A 387 21.72 2.80 17.88
CA ASP A 387 21.11 1.61 17.30
C ASP A 387 21.14 0.46 18.31
N PRO A 388 19.99 0.09 18.93
CA PRO A 388 19.94 -0.99 19.90
C PRO A 388 20.05 -2.39 19.29
N ILE A 389 19.96 -2.53 17.96
CA ILE A 389 19.91 -3.83 17.26
C ILE A 389 21.31 -4.28 16.90
N VAL A 390 22.08 -3.42 16.22
CA VAL A 390 23.51 -3.67 15.99
C VAL A 390 24.32 -3.38 17.26
N GLY A 391 23.75 -2.59 18.17
CA GLY A 391 24.33 -2.36 19.50
C GLY A 391 25.41 -1.29 19.51
N TYR A 392 25.25 -0.20 18.74
CA TYR A 392 26.20 0.91 18.74
C TYR A 392 25.60 2.27 19.15
N THR A 393 26.46 3.16 19.61
CA THR A 393 26.13 4.54 19.98
C THR A 393 27.25 5.46 19.54
N SER A 394 26.90 6.56 18.86
CA SER A 394 27.79 7.67 18.54
C SER A 394 27.13 8.97 19.00
N TYR A 395 27.80 9.68 19.92
CA TYR A 395 27.19 10.81 20.63
C TYR A 395 28.23 11.86 21.00
N TYR A 396 27.92 13.13 20.72
CA TYR A 396 28.78 14.27 20.96
C TYR A 396 28.19 15.23 22.00
N TYR A 397 29.04 15.74 22.90
CA TYR A 397 28.69 16.77 23.87
C TYR A 397 29.90 17.62 24.30
N ASN A 398 29.81 18.95 24.11
CA ASN A 398 30.79 19.95 24.55
C ASN A 398 32.25 19.57 24.22
N GLY A 399 32.55 19.32 22.94
CA GLY A 399 33.90 19.00 22.45
C GLY A 399 34.25 17.51 22.50
N TYR A 400 33.47 16.68 23.21
CA TYR A 400 33.77 15.27 23.39
C TYR A 400 32.78 14.37 22.65
N LYS A 401 33.31 13.32 22.01
CA LYS A 401 32.51 12.27 21.35
C LYS A 401 32.71 10.94 22.08
N VAL A 402 31.62 10.22 22.31
CA VAL A 402 31.62 8.83 22.77
C VAL A 402 31.20 7.92 21.64
N VAL A 403 31.96 6.84 21.46
CA VAL A 403 31.62 5.71 20.60
C VAL A 403 31.57 4.45 21.47
N ASN A 404 30.49 3.69 21.39
CA ASN A 404 30.34 2.40 22.09
C ASN A 404 29.66 1.42 21.16
N GLY A 405 30.27 0.27 20.89
CA GLY A 405 29.88 -0.61 19.79
C GLY A 405 30.21 -0.01 18.41
N THR A 406 30.00 -0.81 17.37
CA THR A 406 30.19 -0.43 15.95
C THR A 406 29.34 -1.35 15.07
N THR A 407 29.34 -1.09 13.76
CA THR A 407 28.70 -1.92 12.74
C THR A 407 29.69 -2.90 12.11
N SER A 408 29.17 -3.85 11.33
CA SER A 408 29.99 -4.77 10.52
C SER A 408 31.16 -5.42 11.29
N ASN A 409 30.96 -5.71 12.58
CA ASN A 409 31.98 -6.25 13.50
C ASN A 409 33.32 -5.48 13.50
N GLY A 410 33.29 -4.16 13.27
CA GLY A 410 34.45 -3.28 13.31
C GLY A 410 35.33 -3.32 12.07
N VAL A 411 34.87 -3.92 10.97
CA VAL A 411 35.58 -3.89 9.67
C VAL A 411 35.85 -2.46 9.20
N TYR A 412 34.98 -1.53 9.55
CA TYR A 412 35.05 -0.12 9.15
C TYR A 412 35.67 0.80 10.22
N ASP A 413 36.33 0.26 11.25
CA ASP A 413 36.78 1.05 12.40
C ASP A 413 38.16 1.70 12.27
N SER A 414 38.91 1.43 11.21
CA SER A 414 40.24 1.99 10.99
C SER A 414 40.22 3.29 10.18
N TRP A 415 41.38 3.96 10.12
CA TRP A 415 41.65 4.97 9.08
C TRP A 415 41.91 4.22 7.79
N LEU A 416 40.88 4.15 6.94
CA LEU A 416 40.92 3.35 5.73
C LEU A 416 41.74 4.07 4.64
N ARG A 417 42.39 3.23 3.81
CA ARG A 417 43.17 3.54 2.61
C ARG A 417 43.88 4.92 2.62
N SER A 418 45.03 5.02 3.29
CA SER A 418 46.06 6.01 2.92
C SER A 418 46.56 5.65 1.51
N ARG A 419 46.24 6.45 0.49
CA ARG A 419 46.66 6.24 -0.90
C ARG A 419 47.74 7.24 -1.28
N ASP A 420 48.65 6.83 -2.17
CA ASP A 420 49.47 7.75 -2.93
C ASP A 420 48.58 8.36 -4.03
N PHE A 421 48.10 9.58 -3.80
CA PHE A 421 47.20 10.26 -4.73
C PHE A 421 47.97 10.77 -5.95
N ASP A 422 47.53 10.41 -7.17
CA ASP A 422 48.06 10.98 -8.41
C ASP A 422 47.62 12.46 -8.50
N ILE A 423 48.56 13.40 -8.46
CA ILE A 423 48.24 14.83 -8.44
C ILE A 423 47.79 15.28 -9.82
N SER A 424 46.69 16.03 -9.88
CA SER A 424 46.21 16.66 -11.11
C SER A 424 47.29 17.55 -11.75
N PRO A 425 47.54 17.41 -13.07
CA PRO A 425 48.45 18.31 -13.80
C PRO A 425 48.04 19.79 -13.72
N GLU A 426 46.75 20.04 -13.45
CA GLU A 426 46.15 21.37 -13.35
C GLU A 426 46.26 21.99 -11.95
N ALA A 427 46.67 21.22 -10.94
CA ALA A 427 46.77 21.68 -9.56
C ALA A 427 47.59 22.98 -9.35
N PRO A 428 48.70 23.24 -10.09
CA PRO A 428 49.41 24.51 -10.00
C PRO A 428 48.59 25.75 -10.38
N SER A 429 47.55 25.59 -11.19
CA SER A 429 46.67 26.67 -11.68
C SER A 429 45.30 26.67 -10.99
N TYR A 430 45.19 26.00 -9.84
CA TYR A 430 43.93 25.76 -9.14
C TYR A 430 43.06 27.01 -8.95
N ALA A 431 43.65 28.09 -8.43
CA ALA A 431 42.90 29.32 -8.16
C ALA A 431 42.33 29.94 -9.45
N ASP A 432 43.09 29.93 -10.55
CA ASP A 432 42.65 30.44 -11.84
C ASP A 432 41.51 29.58 -12.43
N ILE A 433 41.57 28.26 -12.24
CA ILE A 433 40.53 27.33 -12.71
C ILE A 433 39.22 27.58 -11.95
N VAL A 434 39.28 27.72 -10.63
CA VAL A 434 38.11 28.05 -9.80
C VAL A 434 37.52 29.40 -10.21
N MET A 435 38.37 30.42 -10.37
CA MET A 435 37.93 31.78 -10.73
C MET A 435 37.38 31.89 -12.16
N ASN A 436 37.69 30.94 -13.03
CA ASN A 436 37.13 30.86 -14.38
C ASN A 436 35.94 29.90 -14.50
N SER A 437 35.54 29.24 -13.41
CA SER A 437 34.39 28.33 -13.41
C SER A 437 33.06 29.06 -13.68
N SER A 438 32.07 28.33 -14.19
CA SER A 438 30.73 28.86 -14.45
C SER A 438 30.07 29.41 -13.18
N VAL A 439 30.20 28.71 -12.06
CA VAL A 439 29.72 29.15 -10.75
C VAL A 439 30.41 30.44 -10.34
N TRP A 440 31.74 30.52 -10.47
CA TRP A 440 32.43 31.75 -10.09
C TRP A 440 31.92 32.95 -10.89
N GLN A 441 31.83 32.81 -12.21
CA GLN A 441 31.34 33.85 -13.10
C GLN A 441 29.87 34.21 -12.85
N ALA A 442 29.06 33.28 -12.36
CA ALA A 442 27.66 33.53 -12.01
C ALA A 442 27.51 34.29 -10.69
N LEU A 443 28.30 33.92 -9.69
CA LEU A 443 28.15 34.44 -8.32
C LEU A 443 28.98 35.71 -8.07
N ASN A 444 30.08 35.91 -8.81
CA ASN A 444 31.01 37.03 -8.59
C ASN A 444 30.37 38.43 -8.65
N PRO A 445 29.35 38.71 -9.47
CA PRO A 445 28.63 39.99 -9.43
C PRO A 445 28.02 40.32 -8.05
N PHE A 446 27.77 39.32 -7.21
CA PHE A 446 27.22 39.48 -5.86
C PHE A 446 28.31 39.58 -4.77
N ALA A 447 29.59 39.49 -5.13
CA ALA A 447 30.68 39.49 -4.15
C ALA A 447 30.71 40.81 -3.36
N THR A 448 30.87 40.71 -2.04
CA THR A 448 30.90 41.90 -1.16
C THR A 448 32.21 42.71 -1.31
N ARG A 449 33.22 42.09 -1.91
CA ARG A 449 34.53 42.68 -2.23
C ARG A 449 35.16 41.95 -3.41
N PRO A 450 36.11 42.55 -4.14
CA PRO A 450 36.92 41.83 -5.12
C PRO A 450 37.70 40.69 -4.45
N LEU A 451 37.45 39.45 -4.89
CA LEU A 451 38.22 38.28 -4.46
C LEU A 451 39.44 38.11 -5.36
N GLN A 452 40.57 37.72 -4.76
CA GLN A 452 41.85 37.50 -5.41
C GLN A 452 42.25 36.02 -5.28
N PRO A 453 43.18 35.50 -6.11
CA PRO A 453 43.67 34.11 -5.98
C PRO A 453 44.11 33.74 -4.55
N ARG A 454 44.75 34.67 -3.83
CA ARG A 454 45.13 34.47 -2.41
C ARG A 454 43.96 34.19 -1.47
N ASP A 455 42.75 34.68 -1.77
CA ASP A 455 41.56 34.44 -0.94
C ASP A 455 41.11 32.98 -1.08
N VAL A 456 41.20 32.43 -2.30
CA VAL A 456 40.96 31.00 -2.57
C VAL A 456 41.93 30.15 -1.75
N ASP A 457 43.23 30.45 -1.81
CA ASP A 457 44.25 29.72 -1.05
C ASP A 457 44.05 29.82 0.47
N GLU A 458 43.71 31.01 0.97
CA GLU A 458 43.47 31.23 2.41
C GLU A 458 42.25 30.43 2.89
N ILE A 459 41.12 30.50 2.19
CA ILE A 459 39.90 29.77 2.58
C ILE A 459 40.15 28.26 2.51
N ARG A 460 40.81 27.78 1.44
CA ARG A 460 41.18 26.37 1.27
C ARG A 460 42.12 25.85 2.36
N SER A 461 43.04 26.68 2.84
CA SER A 461 43.93 26.28 3.94
C SER A 461 43.17 26.01 5.25
N LYS A 462 42.04 26.71 5.45
CA LYS A 462 41.19 26.60 6.66
C LYS A 462 40.21 25.43 6.61
N THR A 463 39.92 24.89 5.43
CA THR A 463 39.08 23.69 5.27
C THR A 463 39.89 22.40 5.45
N LYS A 464 41.20 22.43 5.23
CA LYS A 464 42.08 21.26 5.40
C LYS A 464 42.02 20.69 6.82
N ILE A 465 41.67 19.42 6.94
CA ILE A 465 41.67 18.70 8.22
C ILE A 465 43.09 18.29 8.57
N THR A 466 43.57 18.72 9.74
CA THR A 466 44.89 18.36 10.27
C THR A 466 44.73 17.45 11.49
N CYS A 467 45.27 16.23 11.42
CA CYS A 467 45.30 15.33 12.57
C CYS A 467 46.55 15.58 13.40
N HIS A 468 46.39 15.86 14.70
CA HIS A 468 47.52 16.07 15.60
C HIS A 468 48.07 14.73 16.11
N THR A 469 49.21 14.30 15.55
CA THR A 469 49.92 13.05 15.90
C THR A 469 50.80 13.16 17.15
N GLN A 470 50.65 14.22 17.97
CA GLN A 470 51.67 14.64 18.94
C GLN A 470 51.91 13.69 20.12
N TYR A 471 51.20 12.57 20.27
CA TYR A 471 51.54 11.55 21.27
C TYR A 471 51.54 10.16 20.63
N ARG A 472 52.74 9.60 20.45
CA ARG A 472 52.97 8.17 20.15
C ARG A 472 52.60 7.30 21.38
N ILE A 473 51.35 7.36 21.83
CA ILE A 473 50.80 6.39 22.78
C ILE A 473 49.60 5.77 22.09
N PHE A 474 49.82 4.56 21.54
CA PHE A 474 48.77 3.72 20.97
C PHE A 474 47.78 3.26 22.05
N ASN A 475 46.94 4.15 22.57
CA ASN A 475 45.73 3.77 23.28
C ASN A 475 44.66 3.43 22.24
N THR A 476 44.79 2.24 21.66
CA THR A 476 43.90 1.76 20.61
C THR A 476 42.47 1.64 21.16
N CYS A 477 41.56 2.44 20.61
CA CYS A 477 40.14 2.28 20.85
C CYS A 477 39.62 1.08 20.06
N ASN A 478 39.05 0.11 20.78
CA ASN A 478 38.22 -0.95 20.23
C ASN A 478 36.82 -0.86 20.86
N PRO A 479 35.82 -0.29 20.16
CA PRO A 479 34.50 -0.03 20.73
C PRO A 479 33.67 -1.31 20.96
N LEU A 480 34.08 -2.45 20.38
CA LEU A 480 33.47 -3.76 20.65
C LEU A 480 33.88 -4.31 22.03
N LYS A 481 35.04 -3.88 22.56
CA LYS A 481 35.52 -4.30 23.88
C LYS A 481 35.10 -3.34 24.99
N SER A 482 35.19 -2.04 24.73
CA SER A 482 34.84 -1.01 25.71
C SER A 482 34.54 0.33 25.03
N PRO A 483 33.65 1.16 25.59
CA PRO A 483 33.39 2.49 25.08
C PRO A 483 34.65 3.36 24.95
N CYS A 484 34.70 4.19 23.92
CA CYS A 484 35.77 5.14 23.65
C CYS A 484 35.31 6.58 23.81
N LEU A 485 36.26 7.47 24.11
CA LEU A 485 36.02 8.89 24.32
C LEU A 485 37.09 9.71 23.59
N PHE A 486 36.69 10.65 22.75
CA PHE A 486 37.58 11.52 21.99
C PHE A 486 37.26 12.98 22.26
N TYR A 487 38.26 13.86 22.17
CA TYR A 487 38.09 15.31 22.24
C TYR A 487 38.26 15.90 20.83
N LEU A 488 37.15 16.01 20.08
CA LEU A 488 37.17 16.30 18.64
C LEU A 488 37.69 17.70 18.29
N ASP A 489 37.60 18.67 19.21
CA ASP A 489 38.10 20.02 18.96
C ASP A 489 39.65 20.05 18.83
N GLY A 490 40.35 19.06 19.42
CA GLY A 490 41.81 18.90 19.29
C GLY A 490 42.24 17.59 18.62
N ASP A 491 41.33 16.66 18.40
CA ASP A 491 41.56 15.35 17.78
C ASP A 491 40.42 15.02 16.79
N PRO A 492 40.35 15.73 15.65
CA PRO A 492 39.27 15.56 14.68
C PRO A 492 39.29 14.20 13.98
N CYS A 493 40.38 13.44 14.14
CA CYS A 493 40.61 12.16 13.47
C CYS A 493 40.44 10.97 14.42
N GLU A 494 40.04 11.21 15.68
CA GLU A 494 39.76 10.16 16.68
C GLU A 494 40.96 9.24 16.98
N MET A 495 42.17 9.83 17.01
CA MET A 495 43.43 9.10 17.21
C MET A 495 43.72 8.78 18.68
N ASN A 496 43.22 9.59 19.62
CA ASN A 496 43.57 9.54 21.04
C ASN A 496 42.36 9.16 21.90
N ASN A 497 42.27 7.90 22.32
CA ASN A 497 41.20 7.45 23.23
C ASN A 497 41.46 7.91 24.68
N LEU A 498 40.59 8.78 25.19
CA LEU A 498 40.64 9.38 26.52
C LEU A 498 39.78 8.66 27.56
N ALA A 499 39.08 7.57 27.21
CA ALA A 499 38.10 6.94 28.09
C ALA A 499 38.70 6.48 29.44
N HIS A 500 39.91 5.94 29.43
CA HIS A 500 40.63 5.53 30.64
C HIS A 500 41.15 6.71 31.47
N PHE A 501 41.57 7.79 30.80
CA PHE A 501 42.15 8.95 31.46
C PHE A 501 41.10 9.91 32.05
N LEU A 502 39.88 9.89 31.51
CA LEU A 502 38.78 10.78 31.92
C LEU A 502 37.52 9.97 32.35
N PRO A 503 37.60 9.09 33.36
CA PRO A 503 36.50 8.19 33.72
C PRO A 503 35.24 8.93 34.18
N LEU A 504 35.37 10.06 34.89
CA LEU A 504 34.24 10.89 35.31
C LEU A 504 33.51 11.53 34.12
N LYS A 505 34.28 11.98 33.10
CA LYS A 505 33.71 12.52 31.86
C LYS A 505 32.98 11.43 31.10
N MET A 506 33.58 10.25 30.97
CA MET A 506 32.95 9.08 30.34
C MET A 506 31.64 8.68 31.05
N ALA A 507 31.64 8.65 32.38
CA ALA A 507 30.43 8.36 33.17
C ALA A 507 29.33 9.41 32.94
N ASN A 508 29.69 10.69 32.84
CA ASN A 508 28.74 11.77 32.53
C ASN A 508 28.12 11.57 31.13
N MET A 509 28.95 11.32 30.11
CA MET A 509 28.50 11.06 28.74
C MET A 509 27.53 9.88 28.69
N ARG A 510 27.86 8.75 29.34
CA ARG A 510 26.97 7.56 29.42
C ARG A 510 25.64 7.87 30.10
N ARG A 511 25.64 8.71 31.14
CA ARG A 511 24.40 9.14 31.80
C ARG A 511 23.53 9.99 30.88
N ARG A 512 24.12 10.88 30.07
CA ARG A 512 23.37 11.65 29.06
C ARG A 512 22.76 10.74 28.00
N VAL A 513 23.54 9.82 27.44
CA VAL A 513 23.04 8.79 26.50
C VAL A 513 21.86 8.03 27.10
N LYS A 514 21.97 7.54 28.34
CA LYS A 514 20.87 6.85 29.03
C LYS A 514 19.61 7.70 29.20
N ASN A 515 19.75 9.03 29.35
CA ASN A 515 18.60 9.92 29.43
C ASN A 515 17.94 10.12 28.06
N ILE A 516 18.74 10.28 27.00
CA ILE A 516 18.26 10.36 25.61
C ILE A 516 17.54 9.07 25.21
N MET A 517 18.05 7.90 25.64
CA MET A 517 17.41 6.62 25.37
C MET A 517 15.98 6.50 25.90
N ARG A 518 15.54 7.40 26.79
CA ARG A 518 14.17 7.42 27.32
C ARG A 518 13.17 8.09 26.38
N SER A 519 13.62 8.96 25.47
CA SER A 519 12.77 9.60 24.46
C SER A 519 12.77 8.86 23.12
N MET A 520 13.58 7.82 22.98
CA MET A 520 13.67 7.04 21.74
C MET A 520 12.36 6.31 21.46
N VAL A 521 11.94 6.33 20.19
CA VAL A 521 10.96 5.39 19.68
C VAL A 521 11.66 4.08 19.27
N PRO A 522 11.00 2.92 19.32
CA PRO A 522 11.59 1.67 18.83
C PRO A 522 12.01 1.74 17.35
N PRO A 523 13.04 1.00 16.90
CA PRO A 523 13.38 0.93 15.49
C PRO A 523 12.19 0.42 14.68
N GLY A 524 11.80 1.15 13.64
CA GLY A 524 10.66 0.84 12.81
C GLY A 524 10.97 -0.23 11.77
N ILE A 525 11.47 -1.40 12.18
CA ILE A 525 11.77 -2.51 11.28
C ILE A 525 10.47 -3.20 10.87
N ALA A 526 10.37 -3.51 9.58
CA ALA A 526 9.33 -4.39 9.06
C ALA A 526 9.98 -5.66 8.49
N PRO A 527 9.33 -6.83 8.63
CA PRO A 527 9.77 -8.02 7.91
C PRO A 527 9.62 -7.79 6.41
N VAL A 528 10.47 -8.47 5.63
CA VAL A 528 10.37 -8.54 4.16
C VAL A 528 8.96 -8.95 3.76
N ASP A 529 8.38 -8.25 2.78
CA ASP A 529 7.11 -8.60 2.15
C ASP A 529 7.38 -9.16 0.75
N PRO A 530 7.19 -10.49 0.54
CA PRO A 530 7.39 -11.11 -0.77
C PRO A 530 6.57 -10.48 -1.90
N ASN A 531 5.47 -9.78 -1.59
CA ASN A 531 4.64 -9.11 -2.59
C ASN A 531 5.32 -7.89 -3.24
N ALA A 532 6.42 -7.40 -2.65
CA ALA A 532 7.25 -6.36 -3.25
C ALA A 532 8.04 -6.85 -4.49
N ASN A 533 8.14 -8.17 -4.71
CA ASN A 533 8.91 -8.76 -5.80
C ASN A 533 8.56 -8.11 -7.15
N PRO A 534 9.52 -7.56 -7.91
CA PRO A 534 9.26 -6.98 -9.22
C PRO A 534 8.57 -7.94 -10.19
N ALA A 535 8.87 -9.25 -10.14
CA ALA A 535 8.19 -10.26 -10.94
C ALA A 535 6.66 -10.32 -10.66
N LEU A 536 6.25 -9.94 -9.45
CA LEU A 536 4.84 -9.80 -9.06
C LEU A 536 4.27 -8.41 -9.37
N ASN A 537 5.06 -7.49 -9.91
CA ASN A 537 4.69 -6.10 -10.15
C ASN A 537 5.11 -5.64 -11.55
N ASN A 538 4.96 -6.51 -12.57
CA ASN A 538 5.29 -6.22 -13.98
C ASN A 538 6.74 -5.73 -14.20
N GLY A 539 7.69 -6.30 -13.45
CA GLY A 539 9.09 -5.91 -13.48
C GLY A 539 9.36 -4.53 -12.88
N LEU A 540 8.49 -4.02 -12.01
CA LEU A 540 8.63 -2.71 -11.36
C LEU A 540 8.84 -2.85 -9.86
N TRP A 541 9.68 -1.98 -9.31
CA TRP A 541 9.56 -1.60 -7.91
C TRP A 541 8.44 -0.55 -7.81
N THR A 542 7.29 -0.94 -7.26
CA THR A 542 6.09 -0.09 -7.15
C THR A 542 5.43 -0.24 -5.79
N TRP A 543 4.47 0.63 -5.43
CA TRP A 543 3.70 0.49 -4.20
C TRP A 543 2.77 -0.75 -4.28
N TRP A 544 3.16 -1.85 -3.65
CA TRP A 544 2.38 -3.09 -3.67
C TRP A 544 1.31 -3.16 -2.57
N LEU A 545 1.35 -2.25 -1.59
CA LEU A 545 0.40 -2.23 -0.46
C LEU A 545 -0.79 -1.32 -0.70
N ASP A 546 -0.70 -0.39 -1.64
CA ASP A 546 -1.82 0.43 -2.01
C ASP A 546 -2.65 -0.34 -3.00
N PRO A 547 -3.87 -0.72 -2.58
CA PRO A 547 -4.78 -1.28 -3.53
C PRO A 547 -5.02 -0.26 -4.65
N ASP A 548 -4.90 -0.62 -5.95
CA ASP A 548 -5.42 0.26 -7.00
C ASP A 548 -6.87 0.58 -6.65
N ASP A 549 -7.26 1.86 -6.76
CA ASP A 549 -8.61 2.38 -6.47
C ASP A 549 -9.73 1.77 -7.35
N LEU A 550 -9.42 0.70 -8.09
CA LEU A 550 -10.35 -0.15 -8.81
C LEU A 550 -11.05 -1.02 -7.77
N GLY A 551 -12.31 -0.67 -7.43
CA GLY A 551 -13.10 -1.51 -6.54
C GLY A 551 -13.23 -2.90 -7.14
N SER A 552 -13.09 -3.96 -6.36
CA SER A 552 -13.51 -5.28 -6.81
C SER A 552 -14.54 -5.89 -5.86
N TYR A 553 -15.69 -6.13 -6.48
CA TYR A 553 -16.33 -7.41 -6.51
C TYR A 553 -16.62 -7.63 -8.00
N ASP A 554 -16.78 -8.86 -8.45
CA ASP A 554 -16.85 -9.22 -9.88
C ASP A 554 -18.11 -8.75 -10.63
N ILE A 555 -18.84 -7.76 -10.12
CA ILE A 555 -19.99 -7.13 -10.78
C ILE A 555 -19.83 -5.61 -10.72
N SER A 556 -20.20 -4.89 -11.78
CA SER A 556 -19.99 -3.44 -11.84
C SER A 556 -20.80 -2.65 -10.81
N LEU A 557 -21.85 -3.27 -10.23
CA LEU A 557 -22.60 -2.80 -9.07
C LEU A 557 -21.71 -2.46 -7.87
N SER A 558 -20.54 -3.09 -7.71
CA SER A 558 -19.61 -2.81 -6.60
C SER A 558 -18.61 -1.69 -6.88
N GLY A 559 -18.72 -1.02 -8.02
CA GLY A 559 -17.74 -0.06 -8.52
C GLY A 559 -16.62 -0.67 -9.36
N ASN A 560 -16.77 -1.93 -9.79
CA ASN A 560 -15.86 -2.59 -10.74
C ASN A 560 -16.03 -1.98 -12.14
N ASN A 561 -14.93 -1.52 -12.75
CA ASN A 561 -14.89 -0.94 -14.09
C ASN A 561 -14.17 -1.83 -15.13
N GLU A 562 -13.73 -3.01 -14.73
CA GLU A 562 -13.06 -3.96 -15.63
C GLU A 562 -14.04 -4.53 -16.64
N PHE A 563 -15.25 -4.93 -16.22
CA PHE A 563 -16.33 -5.33 -17.11
C PHE A 563 -17.68 -4.98 -16.49
N LEU A 564 -18.67 -4.65 -17.35
CA LEU A 564 -19.94 -4.09 -16.93
C LEU A 564 -21.08 -5.13 -16.95
N THR A 565 -21.88 -5.14 -15.88
CA THR A 565 -23.07 -5.97 -15.64
C THR A 565 -24.35 -5.12 -15.55
N PRO A 566 -24.78 -4.48 -16.64
CA PRO A 566 -25.82 -3.46 -16.60
C PRO A 566 -27.21 -3.95 -16.17
N ASN A 567 -27.56 -5.22 -16.41
CA ASN A 567 -28.86 -5.78 -15.99
C ASN A 567 -28.90 -6.04 -14.48
N ILE A 568 -27.84 -6.63 -13.92
CA ILE A 568 -27.68 -6.83 -12.47
C ILE A 568 -27.65 -5.47 -11.76
N ASP A 569 -26.93 -4.51 -12.33
CA ASP A 569 -26.80 -3.17 -11.76
C ASP A 569 -28.14 -2.42 -11.77
N ALA A 570 -28.89 -2.49 -12.88
CA ALA A 570 -30.22 -1.91 -12.98
C ALA A 570 -31.20 -2.52 -11.97
N LEU A 571 -31.14 -3.83 -11.72
CA LEU A 571 -31.95 -4.50 -10.69
C LEU A 571 -31.70 -3.88 -9.31
N GLY A 572 -30.42 -3.69 -8.95
CA GLY A 572 -30.03 -3.07 -7.70
C GLY A 572 -30.44 -1.60 -7.58
N TYR A 573 -30.18 -0.80 -8.62
CA TYR A 573 -30.46 0.64 -8.61
C TYR A 573 -31.95 0.98 -8.69
N GLN A 574 -32.76 0.13 -9.33
CA GLN A 574 -34.22 0.26 -9.32
C GLN A 574 -34.82 -0.26 -8.01
N GLY A 575 -34.04 -0.96 -7.18
CA GLY A 575 -34.46 -1.63 -5.94
C GLY A 575 -33.69 -1.15 -4.70
N VAL A 576 -33.20 -2.10 -3.91
CA VAL A 576 -32.37 -1.89 -2.72
C VAL A 576 -31.10 -2.73 -2.84
N VAL A 577 -29.94 -2.11 -2.61
CA VAL A 577 -28.65 -2.81 -2.57
C VAL A 577 -28.20 -2.95 -1.12
N PHE A 578 -27.97 -4.18 -0.65
CA PHE A 578 -27.34 -4.43 0.64
C PHE A 578 -25.83 -4.56 0.46
N ASN A 579 -25.08 -3.56 0.94
CA ASN A 579 -23.61 -3.61 0.91
C ASN A 579 -22.99 -4.33 2.12
N ARG A 580 -23.84 -4.84 3.04
CA ARG A 580 -23.51 -5.65 4.22
C ARG A 580 -24.36 -6.91 4.29
N HIS A 581 -24.45 -7.61 3.16
CA HIS A 581 -25.04 -8.93 3.08
C HIS A 581 -23.97 -10.01 3.31
N TYR A 582 -24.31 -11.05 4.06
CA TYR A 582 -23.38 -12.09 4.47
C TYR A 582 -23.93 -13.48 4.16
N THR A 583 -23.06 -14.34 3.65
CA THR A 583 -23.29 -15.76 3.39
C THR A 583 -22.31 -16.60 4.18
N MET A 584 -22.31 -17.92 3.95
CA MET A 584 -21.20 -18.77 4.37
C MET A 584 -20.03 -18.63 3.39
N SER A 585 -18.88 -19.20 3.75
CA SER A 585 -17.66 -19.15 2.92
C SER A 585 -17.67 -20.13 1.76
N ILE A 586 -18.62 -21.08 1.71
CA ILE A 586 -18.67 -22.15 0.71
C ILE A 586 -20.11 -22.65 0.47
N CYS A 587 -20.31 -23.37 -0.64
CA CYS A 587 -21.60 -23.62 -1.26
C CYS A 587 -22.65 -24.32 -0.38
N THR A 588 -22.43 -25.57 0.05
CA THR A 588 -23.43 -26.37 0.81
C THR A 588 -23.88 -25.64 2.09
N PRO A 589 -22.97 -25.11 2.94
CA PRO A 589 -23.39 -24.35 4.11
C PRO A 589 -24.30 -23.16 3.78
N SER A 590 -23.98 -22.39 2.74
CA SER A 590 -24.82 -21.26 2.32
C SER A 590 -26.21 -21.69 1.86
N ARG A 591 -26.29 -22.74 1.04
CA ARG A 591 -27.56 -23.26 0.50
C ARG A 591 -28.42 -23.87 1.60
N ALA A 592 -27.81 -24.57 2.54
CA ALA A 592 -28.49 -25.10 3.72
C ALA A 592 -29.07 -23.95 4.55
N ALA A 593 -28.27 -22.91 4.80
CA ALA A 593 -28.69 -21.75 5.57
C ALA A 593 -29.83 -20.95 4.90
N LEU A 594 -29.78 -20.80 3.57
CA LEU A 594 -30.83 -20.17 2.79
C LEU A 594 -32.16 -20.91 2.92
N LEU A 595 -32.15 -22.23 2.68
CA LEU A 595 -33.38 -23.02 2.61
C LEU A 595 -33.95 -23.42 3.97
N THR A 596 -33.16 -23.33 5.05
CA THR A 596 -33.62 -23.67 6.42
C THR A 596 -33.80 -22.46 7.32
N GLY A 597 -33.22 -21.30 6.98
CA GLY A 597 -33.18 -20.15 7.89
C GLY A 597 -32.35 -20.40 9.16
N LYS A 598 -31.52 -21.45 9.19
CA LYS A 598 -30.70 -21.87 10.32
C LYS A 598 -29.21 -21.78 9.99
N TYR A 599 -28.38 -21.53 11.00
CA TYR A 599 -26.93 -21.64 10.85
C TYR A 599 -26.54 -23.11 10.59
N PRO A 600 -25.50 -23.37 9.78
CA PRO A 600 -25.00 -24.73 9.52
C PRO A 600 -24.66 -25.51 10.79
N ILE A 601 -24.23 -24.81 11.85
CA ILE A 601 -23.95 -25.36 13.17
C ILE A 601 -25.18 -25.99 13.88
N HIS A 602 -26.40 -25.69 13.44
CA HIS A 602 -27.63 -26.30 13.94
C HIS A 602 -28.13 -27.44 13.04
N THR A 603 -27.60 -27.57 11.82
CA THR A 603 -27.99 -28.61 10.85
C THR A 603 -26.89 -29.67 10.64
N GLY A 604 -25.73 -29.54 11.30
CA GLY A 604 -24.58 -30.42 11.10
C GLY A 604 -23.83 -30.15 9.77
N MET A 605 -24.09 -29.02 9.12
CA MET A 605 -23.53 -28.63 7.82
C MET A 605 -22.36 -27.65 7.94
N GLN A 606 -21.83 -27.44 9.15
CA GLN A 606 -20.72 -26.52 9.37
C GLN A 606 -19.39 -26.96 8.74
N HIS A 607 -19.24 -28.25 8.43
CA HIS A 607 -18.00 -28.78 7.86
C HIS A 607 -18.09 -29.05 6.36
N TYR A 608 -17.31 -28.26 5.63
CA TYR A 608 -17.05 -28.34 4.19
C TYR A 608 -18.33 -28.52 3.33
N VAL A 609 -18.15 -28.83 2.05
CA VAL A 609 -19.26 -29.19 1.16
C VAL A 609 -19.59 -30.68 1.24
N ILE A 610 -20.79 -31.07 0.81
CA ILE A 610 -21.13 -32.48 0.64
C ILE A 610 -20.50 -32.96 -0.66
N LEU A 611 -19.57 -33.91 -0.58
CA LEU A 611 -18.96 -34.51 -1.75
C LEU A 611 -19.89 -35.57 -2.39
N PRO A 612 -19.75 -35.84 -3.70
CA PRO A 612 -20.61 -36.79 -4.42
C PRO A 612 -20.61 -38.20 -3.84
N ASP A 613 -19.54 -38.61 -3.18
CA ASP A 613 -19.30 -39.94 -2.63
C ASP A 613 -19.63 -40.05 -1.12
N GLU A 614 -20.25 -39.03 -0.53
CA GLU A 614 -20.61 -39.01 0.88
C GLU A 614 -22.07 -39.43 1.10
N ALA A 615 -22.27 -40.42 1.96
CA ALA A 615 -23.58 -40.96 2.35
C ALA A 615 -24.39 -40.02 3.28
N ARG A 616 -24.35 -38.70 3.04
CA ARG A 616 -25.07 -37.68 3.83
C ARG A 616 -25.80 -36.66 2.96
N GLY A 617 -26.75 -35.97 3.58
CA GLY A 617 -27.51 -34.89 2.97
C GLY A 617 -28.01 -33.93 4.04
N LEU A 618 -28.65 -32.83 3.63
CA LEU A 618 -29.33 -31.94 4.56
C LEU A 618 -30.35 -32.75 5.38
N PRO A 619 -30.33 -32.70 6.74
CA PRO A 619 -31.15 -33.59 7.54
C PRO A 619 -32.62 -33.57 7.15
N LEU A 620 -33.24 -34.74 7.08
CA LEU A 620 -34.62 -34.90 6.58
C LEU A 620 -35.67 -34.33 7.54
N ASN A 621 -35.33 -34.13 8.81
CA ASN A 621 -36.17 -33.45 9.79
C ASN A 621 -36.16 -31.93 9.65
N GLU A 622 -35.33 -31.35 8.76
CA GLU A 622 -35.34 -29.93 8.46
C GLU A 622 -36.41 -29.63 7.40
N LYS A 623 -37.38 -28.79 7.77
CA LYS A 623 -38.40 -28.27 6.87
C LYS A 623 -37.86 -27.08 6.09
N LEU A 624 -37.98 -27.11 4.77
CA LEU A 624 -37.35 -26.14 3.87
C LEU A 624 -38.33 -25.05 3.42
N LEU A 625 -37.80 -23.91 3.00
CA LEU A 625 -38.54 -22.79 2.41
C LEU A 625 -39.64 -23.22 1.41
N PRO A 626 -39.36 -24.02 0.35
CA PRO A 626 -40.41 -24.44 -0.59
C PRO A 626 -41.53 -25.25 0.09
N GLN A 627 -41.23 -26.04 1.13
CA GLN A 627 -42.26 -26.80 1.85
C GLN A 627 -43.19 -25.87 2.63
N TYR A 628 -42.66 -24.81 3.25
CA TYR A 628 -43.48 -23.78 3.89
C TYR A 628 -44.34 -23.01 2.87
N LEU A 629 -43.75 -22.60 1.75
CA LEU A 629 -44.48 -21.86 0.72
C LEU A 629 -45.59 -22.70 0.06
N LYS A 630 -45.36 -24.00 -0.11
CA LYS A 630 -46.36 -24.94 -0.64
C LYS A 630 -47.59 -25.07 0.28
N GLU A 631 -47.41 -24.96 1.60
CA GLU A 631 -48.54 -24.96 2.56
C GLU A 631 -49.46 -23.76 2.39
N VAL A 632 -48.95 -22.64 1.85
CA VAL A 632 -49.73 -21.44 1.51
C VAL A 632 -50.00 -21.31 0.01
N GLY A 633 -49.88 -22.42 -0.74
CA GLY A 633 -50.37 -22.54 -2.12
C GLY A 633 -49.38 -22.17 -3.21
N TYR A 634 -48.09 -21.93 -2.90
CA TYR A 634 -47.10 -21.61 -3.93
C TYR A 634 -46.78 -22.82 -4.82
N LYS A 635 -46.56 -22.56 -6.11
CA LYS A 635 -45.90 -23.47 -7.05
C LYS A 635 -44.40 -23.27 -6.94
N THR A 636 -43.68 -24.35 -6.72
CA THR A 636 -42.28 -24.30 -6.30
C THR A 636 -41.37 -24.95 -7.34
N HIS A 637 -40.45 -24.17 -7.89
CA HIS A 637 -39.56 -24.62 -8.96
C HIS A 637 -38.11 -24.33 -8.58
N ILE A 638 -37.20 -25.28 -8.86
CA ILE A 638 -35.76 -25.05 -8.77
C ILE A 638 -35.12 -25.35 -10.11
N VAL A 639 -34.30 -24.40 -10.57
CA VAL A 639 -33.56 -24.52 -11.83
C VAL A 639 -32.06 -24.37 -11.53
N GLY A 640 -31.29 -25.42 -11.76
CA GLY A 640 -29.85 -25.48 -11.60
C GLY A 640 -29.37 -26.33 -10.41
N LYS A 641 -28.35 -25.82 -9.72
CA LYS A 641 -27.54 -26.55 -8.73
C LYS A 641 -28.28 -26.78 -7.41
N TRP A 642 -28.33 -28.04 -6.96
CA TRP A 642 -28.87 -28.42 -5.64
C TRP A 642 -27.82 -28.36 -4.51
N HIS A 643 -26.86 -29.28 -4.51
CA HIS A 643 -25.72 -29.36 -3.60
C HIS A 643 -26.04 -29.49 -2.10
N LEU A 644 -27.13 -30.19 -1.77
CA LEU A 644 -27.55 -30.50 -0.39
C LEU A 644 -27.68 -32.02 -0.13
N GLY A 645 -26.95 -32.82 -0.92
CA GLY A 645 -26.89 -34.27 -0.84
C GLY A 645 -27.94 -34.97 -1.71
N PHE A 646 -27.60 -36.18 -2.16
CA PHE A 646 -28.44 -37.01 -3.03
C PHE A 646 -28.17 -38.51 -2.84
N ALA A 647 -27.44 -38.93 -1.79
CA ALA A 647 -27.13 -40.33 -1.54
C ALA A 647 -28.39 -41.23 -1.40
N ARG A 648 -29.51 -40.62 -0.99
CA ARG A 648 -30.87 -41.16 -1.02
C ARG A 648 -31.76 -40.26 -1.85
N LYS A 649 -32.77 -40.85 -2.49
CA LYS A 649 -33.82 -40.14 -3.22
C LYS A 649 -34.51 -39.11 -2.35
N SER A 650 -34.71 -39.39 -1.06
CA SER A 650 -35.30 -38.44 -0.10
C SER A 650 -34.52 -37.13 0.09
N PHE A 651 -33.26 -37.05 -0.34
CA PHE A 651 -32.47 -35.82 -0.27
C PHE A 651 -32.60 -34.93 -1.52
N THR A 652 -33.19 -35.42 -2.61
CA THR A 652 -33.30 -34.66 -3.88
C THR A 652 -34.31 -33.51 -3.77
N PRO A 653 -34.23 -32.49 -4.64
CA PRO A 653 -35.08 -31.29 -4.51
C PRO A 653 -36.59 -31.57 -4.57
N THR A 654 -37.01 -32.50 -5.45
CA THR A 654 -38.42 -32.88 -5.61
C THR A 654 -39.00 -33.58 -4.37
N GLN A 655 -38.15 -34.25 -3.61
CA GLN A 655 -38.52 -34.87 -2.33
C GLN A 655 -38.41 -33.88 -1.15
N ARG A 656 -37.92 -32.66 -1.40
CA ARG A 656 -37.64 -31.62 -0.40
C ARG A 656 -38.45 -30.34 -0.60
N GLY A 657 -39.57 -30.45 -1.30
CA GLY A 657 -40.62 -29.43 -1.37
C GLY A 657 -40.80 -28.78 -2.72
N PHE A 658 -39.89 -28.95 -3.67
CA PHE A 658 -40.04 -28.41 -5.03
C PHE A 658 -40.97 -29.30 -5.87
N ASP A 659 -41.90 -28.69 -6.60
CA ASP A 659 -42.79 -29.36 -7.54
C ASP A 659 -42.04 -29.81 -8.80
N THR A 660 -41.09 -29.00 -9.27
CA THR A 660 -40.23 -29.38 -10.40
C THR A 660 -38.76 -29.01 -10.17
N HIS A 661 -37.87 -29.76 -10.82
CA HIS A 661 -36.44 -29.50 -10.88
C HIS A 661 -35.92 -29.64 -12.32
N LEU A 662 -35.07 -28.73 -12.78
CA LEU A 662 -34.17 -28.99 -13.90
C LEU A 662 -32.77 -28.62 -13.45
N GLY A 663 -31.81 -29.54 -13.50
CA GLY A 663 -30.44 -29.24 -13.11
C GLY A 663 -29.70 -30.46 -12.58
N PHE A 664 -28.82 -30.24 -11.61
CA PHE A 664 -27.87 -31.24 -11.13
C PHE A 664 -27.75 -31.26 -9.62
N PHE A 665 -27.30 -32.39 -9.06
CA PHE A 665 -27.27 -32.59 -7.62
C PHE A 665 -25.97 -32.15 -6.96
N ASN A 666 -24.84 -32.26 -7.66
CA ASN A 666 -23.51 -32.04 -7.12
C ASN A 666 -23.10 -30.56 -6.97
N GLY A 667 -21.87 -30.35 -6.47
CA GLY A 667 -21.27 -29.04 -6.26
C GLY A 667 -20.83 -28.29 -7.52
N GLY A 668 -20.62 -28.99 -8.63
CA GLY A 668 -20.24 -28.43 -9.92
C GLY A 668 -20.22 -29.54 -10.97
N ILE A 669 -20.36 -29.16 -12.24
CA ILE A 669 -20.33 -30.07 -13.39
C ILE A 669 -19.66 -29.37 -14.57
N SER A 670 -19.41 -30.08 -15.66
CA SER A 670 -18.88 -29.49 -16.89
C SER A 670 -19.97 -28.66 -17.58
N TYR A 671 -19.59 -27.53 -18.18
CA TYR A 671 -20.53 -26.55 -18.74
C TYR A 671 -21.30 -27.01 -19.99
N THR A 672 -20.85 -28.09 -20.63
CA THR A 672 -21.44 -28.62 -21.87
C THR A 672 -21.74 -30.11 -21.80
N ASN A 673 -20.92 -30.91 -21.11
CA ASN A 673 -21.12 -32.35 -21.00
C ASN A 673 -21.97 -32.76 -19.78
N TYR A 674 -22.14 -31.84 -18.82
CA TYR A 674 -22.87 -32.04 -17.56
C TYR A 674 -22.39 -33.23 -16.72
N THR A 675 -21.09 -33.46 -16.79
CA THR A 675 -20.38 -34.52 -16.08
C THR A 675 -19.59 -33.96 -14.91
N LEU A 676 -19.28 -34.81 -13.93
CA LEU A 676 -18.44 -34.49 -12.80
C LEU A 676 -17.44 -35.62 -12.58
N TRP A 677 -16.21 -35.22 -12.32
CA TRP A 677 -15.10 -36.09 -12.04
C TRP A 677 -14.51 -35.75 -10.64
N ILE A 678 -14.35 -36.76 -9.76
CA ILE A 678 -13.80 -36.62 -8.39
C ILE A 678 -12.81 -37.76 -8.04
N ARG A 679 -11.70 -37.45 -7.36
CA ARG A 679 -10.61 -38.39 -6.90
C ARG A 679 -9.98 -39.28 -8.00
N LYS A 680 -8.91 -38.80 -8.66
CA LYS A 680 -8.43 -39.22 -10.04
C LYS A 680 -7.84 -40.60 -10.03
N GLU A 681 -7.49 -41.05 -8.83
CA GLU A 681 -6.99 -42.38 -8.58
C GLU A 681 -8.09 -43.42 -8.31
N ILE A 682 -9.37 -43.02 -8.18
CA ILE A 682 -10.43 -43.89 -7.61
C ILE A 682 -11.69 -44.00 -8.49
N TYR A 683 -12.17 -42.92 -9.12
CA TYR A 683 -13.45 -42.94 -9.86
C TYR A 683 -13.34 -42.49 -11.32
N GLU A 684 -14.23 -43.06 -12.15
CA GLU A 684 -14.52 -42.59 -13.51
C GLU A 684 -15.41 -41.34 -13.48
N GLU A 685 -15.47 -40.62 -14.60
CA GLU A 685 -16.33 -39.45 -14.76
C GLU A 685 -17.80 -39.87 -14.85
N GLY A 686 -18.67 -39.25 -14.05
CA GLY A 686 -20.09 -39.55 -14.00
C GLY A 686 -20.95 -38.39 -14.52
N PHE A 687 -22.08 -38.70 -15.16
CA PHE A 687 -23.07 -37.71 -15.59
C PHE A 687 -24.02 -37.32 -14.44
N ASP A 688 -24.31 -36.03 -14.31
CA ASP A 688 -25.21 -35.47 -13.29
C ASP A 688 -26.07 -34.35 -13.87
N PHE A 689 -27.11 -34.71 -14.63
CA PHE A 689 -28.12 -33.74 -15.08
C PHE A 689 -29.49 -34.39 -15.22
N ARG A 690 -30.52 -33.70 -14.74
CA ARG A 690 -31.86 -34.27 -14.61
C ARG A 690 -32.96 -33.26 -14.88
N ARG A 691 -34.08 -33.80 -15.36
CA ARG A 691 -35.39 -33.16 -15.28
C ARG A 691 -36.20 -33.94 -14.26
N ASN A 692 -36.48 -33.30 -13.13
CA ASN A 692 -36.98 -33.89 -11.91
C ASN A 692 -36.03 -35.00 -11.44
N GLU A 693 -36.48 -36.26 -11.50
CA GLU A 693 -35.71 -37.41 -11.05
C GLU A 693 -35.06 -38.17 -12.22
N GLU A 694 -35.48 -37.85 -13.46
CA GLU A 694 -35.08 -38.52 -14.69
C GLU A 694 -33.81 -37.94 -15.28
N VAL A 695 -32.92 -38.80 -15.77
CA VAL A 695 -31.68 -38.42 -16.46
C VAL A 695 -32.03 -37.71 -17.76
N TYR A 696 -31.44 -36.53 -18.01
CA TYR A 696 -31.78 -35.71 -19.17
C TYR A 696 -30.55 -35.37 -20.03
N ARG A 697 -30.38 -36.07 -21.16
CA ARG A 697 -29.19 -35.99 -22.03
C ARG A 697 -29.39 -35.22 -23.34
N ASP A 698 -30.63 -34.91 -23.74
CA ASP A 698 -30.95 -34.35 -25.06
C ASP A 698 -30.33 -32.97 -25.33
N ILE A 699 -29.91 -32.28 -24.27
CA ILE A 699 -29.34 -30.92 -24.28
C ILE A 699 -27.82 -30.90 -24.06
N VAL A 700 -27.16 -32.06 -24.08
CA VAL A 700 -25.69 -32.15 -24.00
C VAL A 700 -25.06 -31.41 -25.19
N GLY A 701 -23.98 -30.68 -24.93
CA GLY A 701 -23.30 -29.81 -25.88
C GLY A 701 -23.79 -28.36 -25.86
N GLN A 702 -24.91 -28.07 -25.21
CA GLN A 702 -25.39 -26.69 -25.00
C GLN A 702 -24.67 -26.04 -23.80
N TYR A 703 -24.60 -24.71 -23.79
CA TYR A 703 -23.95 -23.97 -22.73
C TYR A 703 -24.87 -23.86 -21.50
N LEU A 704 -24.45 -24.43 -20.36
CA LEU A 704 -25.30 -24.60 -19.18
C LEU A 704 -26.02 -23.31 -18.69
N PRO A 705 -25.38 -22.13 -18.58
CA PRO A 705 -26.06 -20.91 -18.15
C PRO A 705 -27.26 -20.54 -19.03
N ASP A 706 -27.16 -20.77 -20.34
CA ASP A 706 -28.26 -20.50 -21.28
C ASP A 706 -29.40 -21.52 -21.10
N VAL A 707 -29.07 -22.81 -20.97
CA VAL A 707 -30.07 -23.87 -20.67
C VAL A 707 -30.86 -23.57 -19.40
N LEU A 708 -30.17 -23.20 -18.31
CA LEU A 708 -30.83 -22.88 -17.04
C LEU A 708 -31.67 -21.60 -17.14
N THR A 709 -31.22 -20.62 -17.94
CA THR A 709 -31.98 -19.39 -18.17
C THR A 709 -33.25 -19.66 -18.98
N ASP A 710 -33.14 -20.44 -20.06
CA ASP A 710 -34.25 -20.72 -20.95
C ASP A 710 -35.31 -21.60 -20.26
N GLU A 711 -34.93 -22.49 -19.34
CA GLU A 711 -35.90 -23.17 -18.48
C GLU A 711 -36.57 -22.22 -17.49
N ALA A 712 -35.83 -21.29 -16.89
CA ALA A 712 -36.40 -20.32 -15.95
C ALA A 712 -37.44 -19.40 -16.64
N THR A 713 -37.16 -18.93 -17.85
CA THR A 713 -38.12 -18.14 -18.64
C THR A 713 -39.32 -18.98 -19.07
N LYS A 714 -39.11 -20.26 -19.39
CA LYS A 714 -40.19 -21.21 -19.66
C LYS A 714 -41.10 -21.42 -18.46
N VAL A 715 -40.54 -21.63 -17.26
CA VAL A 715 -41.32 -21.75 -16.01
C VAL A 715 -42.19 -20.52 -15.80
N ILE A 716 -41.68 -19.32 -16.04
CA ILE A 716 -42.47 -18.07 -15.96
C ILE A 716 -43.56 -18.03 -17.03
N SER A 717 -43.22 -18.35 -18.28
CA SER A 717 -44.15 -18.27 -19.41
C SER A 717 -45.31 -19.27 -19.30
N ASP A 718 -45.01 -20.47 -18.78
CA ASP A 718 -45.98 -21.56 -18.60
C ASP A 718 -46.81 -21.41 -17.31
N HIS A 719 -46.41 -20.52 -16.39
CA HIS A 719 -47.14 -20.30 -15.14
C HIS A 719 -48.47 -19.58 -15.38
N ASP A 720 -49.55 -20.13 -14.81
CA ASP A 720 -50.83 -19.45 -14.68
C ASP A 720 -50.91 -18.79 -13.29
N PRO A 721 -50.90 -17.45 -13.20
CA PRO A 721 -51.03 -16.74 -11.93
C PRO A 721 -52.33 -17.05 -11.16
N ASN A 722 -53.35 -17.62 -11.83
CA ASN A 722 -54.59 -18.04 -11.18
C ASN A 722 -54.46 -19.37 -10.43
N ASP A 723 -53.47 -20.20 -10.75
CA ASP A 723 -53.24 -21.52 -10.14
C ASP A 723 -52.44 -21.46 -8.83
N GLY A 724 -52.12 -20.25 -8.36
CA GLY A 724 -51.38 -19.96 -7.14
C GLY A 724 -50.08 -19.20 -7.42
N PRO A 725 -49.46 -18.59 -6.40
CA PRO A 725 -48.25 -17.78 -6.58
C PRO A 725 -47.00 -18.62 -6.94
N LEU A 726 -46.06 -18.02 -7.66
CA LEU A 726 -44.81 -18.66 -8.08
C LEU A 726 -43.68 -18.45 -7.06
N PHE A 727 -42.98 -19.53 -6.71
CA PHE A 727 -41.64 -19.49 -6.12
C PHE A 727 -40.65 -20.20 -7.04
N MET A 728 -39.72 -19.45 -7.61
CA MET A 728 -38.66 -19.99 -8.45
C MET A 728 -37.29 -19.72 -7.83
N PHE A 729 -36.53 -20.78 -7.60
CA PHE A 729 -35.14 -20.70 -7.17
C PHE A 729 -34.22 -21.02 -8.36
N LEU A 730 -33.76 -19.97 -9.05
CA LEU A 730 -32.78 -20.07 -10.12
C LEU A 730 -31.37 -20.06 -9.51
N SER A 731 -30.80 -21.25 -9.34
CA SER A 731 -29.44 -21.45 -8.84
C SER A 731 -28.48 -21.74 -10.00
N GLN A 732 -28.01 -20.68 -10.65
CA GLN A 732 -27.02 -20.76 -11.74
C GLN A 732 -25.76 -21.55 -11.36
N HIS A 733 -25.12 -22.16 -12.37
CA HIS A 733 -23.80 -22.77 -12.23
C HIS A 733 -22.68 -21.73 -12.38
N ALA A 734 -22.84 -20.78 -13.31
CA ALA A 734 -21.90 -19.69 -13.50
C ALA A 734 -21.81 -18.80 -12.24
N PRO A 735 -20.62 -18.27 -11.90
CA PRO A 735 -19.36 -18.39 -12.63
C PRO A 735 -18.42 -19.44 -11.98
N HIS A 736 -18.96 -20.56 -11.48
CA HIS A 736 -18.16 -21.60 -10.83
C HIS A 736 -17.18 -22.26 -11.81
N ALA A 737 -16.02 -22.73 -11.31
CA ALA A 737 -15.10 -23.51 -12.13
C ALA A 737 -15.76 -24.82 -12.62
N SER A 738 -15.44 -25.21 -13.86
CA SER A 738 -15.85 -26.45 -14.51
C SER A 738 -15.17 -27.68 -13.86
N SER A 739 -15.78 -28.85 -13.97
CA SER A 739 -15.22 -30.13 -13.50
C SER A 739 -14.28 -30.83 -14.50
N GLY A 740 -14.16 -30.31 -15.73
CA GLY A 740 -13.31 -30.87 -16.80
C GLY A 740 -11.88 -30.31 -16.85
N ASP A 741 -11.11 -30.71 -17.87
CA ASP A 741 -9.72 -30.23 -18.06
C ASP A 741 -9.61 -28.73 -18.33
N ILE A 742 -10.70 -28.11 -18.79
CA ILE A 742 -10.82 -26.66 -18.98
C ILE A 742 -11.64 -26.10 -17.82
N ALA A 743 -11.01 -25.28 -16.98
CA ALA A 743 -11.61 -24.75 -15.75
C ALA A 743 -12.68 -23.65 -16.00
N LEU A 744 -12.57 -22.89 -17.08
CA LEU A 744 -13.46 -21.77 -17.41
C LEU A 744 -13.97 -21.92 -18.84
N VAL A 745 -15.27 -21.72 -19.05
CA VAL A 745 -15.91 -21.90 -20.36
C VAL A 745 -16.89 -20.76 -20.57
N ALA A 746 -16.79 -20.06 -21.70
CA ALA A 746 -17.72 -19.03 -22.14
C ALA A 746 -17.98 -19.17 -23.65
N ILE A 747 -19.12 -18.65 -24.12
CA ILE A 747 -19.46 -18.63 -25.53
C ILE A 747 -18.75 -17.47 -26.26
N PRO A 748 -18.50 -17.58 -27.58
CA PRO A 748 -17.81 -16.54 -28.35
C PRO A 748 -18.46 -15.15 -28.21
N GLU A 749 -19.79 -15.09 -28.20
CA GLU A 749 -20.54 -13.83 -28.13
C GLU A 749 -20.26 -13.07 -26.83
N ASP A 750 -20.18 -13.77 -25.69
CA ASP A 750 -19.86 -13.14 -24.40
C ASP A 750 -18.37 -12.75 -24.35
N LEU A 751 -17.47 -13.55 -24.93
CA LEU A 751 -16.02 -13.29 -25.00
C LEU A 751 -15.68 -12.04 -25.82
N GLU A 752 -16.39 -11.80 -26.93
CA GLU A 752 -16.21 -10.62 -27.78
C GLU A 752 -16.48 -9.32 -27.00
N THR A 753 -17.41 -9.33 -26.03
CA THR A 753 -17.74 -8.13 -25.24
C THR A 753 -16.66 -7.71 -24.23
N VAL A 754 -15.63 -8.54 -24.04
CA VAL A 754 -14.56 -8.35 -23.04
C VAL A 754 -13.17 -8.59 -23.63
N ASP A 755 -13.01 -8.48 -24.95
CA ASP A 755 -11.78 -8.78 -25.69
C ASP A 755 -10.57 -7.92 -25.28
N TYR A 756 -10.82 -6.75 -24.72
CA TYR A 756 -9.83 -5.82 -24.19
C TYR A 756 -9.15 -6.32 -22.90
N ILE A 757 -9.74 -7.29 -22.18
CA ILE A 757 -9.13 -7.91 -21.00
C ILE A 757 -8.02 -8.86 -21.46
N LYS A 758 -6.77 -8.55 -21.20
CA LYS A 758 -5.61 -9.26 -21.76
C LYS A 758 -5.37 -10.64 -21.15
N ASP A 759 -5.69 -10.80 -19.87
CA ASP A 759 -5.56 -12.08 -19.18
C ASP A 759 -6.64 -13.06 -19.65
N PRO A 760 -6.29 -14.22 -20.24
CA PRO A 760 -7.26 -15.10 -20.89
C PRO A 760 -8.24 -15.75 -19.91
N ASP A 761 -7.79 -16.10 -18.70
CA ASP A 761 -8.65 -16.70 -17.69
C ASP A 761 -9.62 -15.66 -17.11
N ARG A 762 -9.13 -14.44 -16.83
CA ARG A 762 -9.98 -13.33 -16.39
C ARG A 762 -10.97 -12.89 -17.47
N ARG A 763 -10.57 -12.88 -18.74
CA ARG A 763 -11.45 -12.62 -19.89
C ARG A 763 -12.58 -13.66 -19.94
N THR A 764 -12.23 -14.94 -19.82
CA THR A 764 -13.22 -16.03 -19.85
C THR A 764 -14.16 -15.94 -18.64
N TYR A 765 -13.63 -15.64 -17.45
CA TYR A 765 -14.43 -15.39 -16.26
C TYR A 765 -15.38 -14.20 -16.42
N ALA A 766 -14.89 -13.07 -16.94
CA ALA A 766 -15.70 -11.89 -17.21
C ALA A 766 -16.86 -12.23 -18.17
N ALA A 767 -16.60 -12.99 -19.23
CA ALA A 767 -17.62 -13.49 -20.15
C ALA A 767 -18.64 -14.42 -19.45
N MET A 768 -18.21 -15.27 -18.52
CA MET A 768 -19.14 -16.08 -17.70
C MET A 768 -20.03 -15.21 -16.81
N VAL A 769 -19.53 -14.09 -16.28
CA VAL A 769 -20.34 -13.12 -15.54
C VAL A 769 -21.28 -12.35 -16.47
N LYS A 770 -20.88 -12.05 -17.71
CA LYS A 770 -21.78 -11.50 -18.75
C LYS A 770 -22.95 -12.42 -19.06
N ALA A 771 -22.73 -13.75 -19.06
CA ALA A 771 -23.81 -14.71 -19.19
C ALA A 771 -24.82 -14.63 -18.03
N LEU A 772 -24.37 -14.39 -16.79
CA LEU A 772 -25.25 -14.16 -15.65
C LEU A 772 -26.04 -12.85 -15.77
N ASP A 773 -25.38 -11.78 -16.21
CA ASP A 773 -26.04 -10.49 -16.45
C ASP A 773 -27.16 -10.62 -17.50
N ARG A 774 -26.87 -11.31 -18.61
CA ARG A 774 -27.85 -11.66 -19.65
C ARG A 774 -28.98 -12.53 -19.12
N SER A 775 -28.68 -13.48 -18.23
CA SER A 775 -29.68 -14.33 -17.57
C SER A 775 -30.69 -13.51 -16.76
N VAL A 776 -30.20 -12.56 -15.95
CA VAL A 776 -31.07 -11.63 -15.20
C VAL A 776 -31.94 -10.81 -16.14
N GLY A 777 -31.37 -10.28 -17.23
CA GLY A 777 -32.14 -9.58 -18.27
C GLY A 777 -33.30 -10.40 -18.84
N LYS A 778 -33.02 -11.63 -19.30
CA LYS A 778 -34.03 -12.54 -19.85
C LYS A 778 -35.14 -12.88 -18.84
N VAL A 779 -34.78 -13.19 -17.59
CA VAL A 779 -35.76 -13.54 -16.54
C VAL A 779 -36.69 -12.38 -16.20
N VAL A 780 -36.14 -11.17 -16.04
CA VAL A 780 -36.94 -9.98 -15.74
C VAL A 780 -37.84 -9.61 -16.92
N THR A 781 -37.35 -9.75 -18.16
CA THR A 781 -38.15 -9.55 -19.37
C THR A 781 -39.29 -10.57 -19.46
N ALA A 782 -39.05 -11.85 -19.17
CA ALA A 782 -40.11 -12.86 -19.16
C ALA A 782 -41.20 -12.53 -18.12
N LEU A 783 -40.83 -12.07 -16.92
CA LEU A 783 -41.79 -11.60 -15.90
C LEU A 783 -42.61 -10.39 -16.39
N LYS A 784 -41.97 -9.47 -17.14
CA LYS A 784 -42.66 -8.32 -17.75
C LYS A 784 -43.67 -8.77 -18.80
N GLU A 785 -43.25 -9.63 -19.72
CA GLU A 785 -44.10 -10.13 -20.81
C GLU A 785 -45.28 -10.97 -20.31
N LYS A 786 -45.15 -11.58 -19.13
CA LYS A 786 -46.23 -12.28 -18.45
C LYS A 786 -47.06 -11.42 -17.49
N ASP A 787 -46.83 -10.10 -17.45
CA ASP A 787 -47.52 -9.16 -16.56
C ASP A 787 -47.42 -9.55 -15.06
N MET A 788 -46.33 -10.20 -14.65
CA MET A 788 -46.14 -10.69 -13.27
C MET A 788 -45.36 -9.71 -12.38
N LEU A 789 -44.75 -8.66 -12.94
CA LEU A 789 -43.87 -7.76 -12.19
C LEU A 789 -44.57 -6.99 -11.07
N GLU A 790 -45.86 -6.68 -11.21
CA GLU A 790 -46.62 -5.87 -10.25
C GLU A 790 -46.70 -6.47 -8.84
N ASN A 791 -46.53 -7.80 -8.72
CA ASN A 791 -46.54 -8.50 -7.44
C ASN A 791 -45.39 -9.53 -7.34
N THR A 792 -44.17 -9.11 -7.69
CA THR A 792 -42.97 -9.97 -7.64
C THR A 792 -41.91 -9.39 -6.72
N ILE A 793 -41.16 -10.29 -6.06
CA ILE A 793 -39.90 -9.97 -5.36
C ILE A 793 -38.77 -10.68 -6.11
N ILE A 794 -37.78 -9.93 -6.57
CA ILE A 794 -36.60 -10.45 -7.25
C ILE A 794 -35.39 -10.24 -6.34
N LEU A 795 -34.68 -11.33 -6.02
CA LEU A 795 -33.50 -11.31 -5.18
C LEU A 795 -32.31 -11.92 -5.93
N PHE A 796 -31.21 -11.16 -6.03
CA PHE A 796 -29.95 -11.58 -6.62
C PHE A 796 -28.80 -11.44 -5.61
N PHE A 797 -28.03 -12.50 -5.40
CA PHE A 797 -26.80 -12.51 -4.59
C PHE A 797 -25.94 -13.74 -4.91
N SER A 798 -24.67 -13.71 -4.51
CA SER A 798 -23.75 -14.87 -4.62
C SER A 798 -23.80 -15.76 -3.37
N ASP A 799 -23.63 -17.08 -3.52
CA ASP A 799 -23.63 -18.02 -2.39
C ASP A 799 -22.35 -17.96 -1.52
N ASN A 800 -21.25 -17.43 -2.04
CA ASN A 800 -20.00 -17.16 -1.30
C ASN A 800 -19.12 -16.15 -2.07
N GLY A 801 -17.97 -15.78 -1.49
CA GLY A 801 -16.90 -15.08 -2.20
C GLY A 801 -16.30 -15.89 -3.35
N ALA A 802 -15.57 -15.24 -4.25
CA ALA A 802 -14.87 -15.86 -5.36
C ALA A 802 -13.64 -16.66 -4.89
N PRO A 803 -13.33 -17.82 -5.50
CA PRO A 803 -12.05 -18.50 -5.33
C PRO A 803 -10.98 -17.88 -6.24
N GLU A 804 -10.11 -17.03 -5.70
CA GLU A 804 -9.07 -16.34 -6.49
C GLU A 804 -7.85 -17.21 -6.75
N SER A 805 -7.58 -18.18 -5.87
CA SER A 805 -6.40 -19.05 -5.91
C SER A 805 -6.69 -20.45 -5.36
N GLY A 806 -5.85 -21.43 -5.73
CA GLY A 806 -5.95 -22.81 -5.28
C GLY A 806 -6.91 -23.67 -6.10
N LEU A 807 -7.43 -24.73 -5.48
CA LEU A 807 -8.32 -25.69 -6.15
C LEU A 807 -9.63 -24.99 -6.52
N PHE A 808 -10.02 -25.07 -7.80
CA PHE A 808 -11.18 -24.37 -8.37
C PHE A 808 -11.05 -22.84 -8.44
N ALA A 809 -9.82 -22.30 -8.46
CA ALA A 809 -9.60 -20.91 -8.80
C ALA A 809 -10.28 -20.60 -10.14
N ASN A 810 -11.14 -19.60 -10.16
CA ASN A 810 -11.96 -19.28 -11.32
C ASN A 810 -11.64 -17.88 -11.88
N SER A 811 -10.52 -17.30 -11.48
CA SER A 811 -10.13 -15.92 -11.83
C SER A 811 -11.09 -14.84 -11.32
N GLY A 812 -12.00 -15.12 -10.39
CA GLY A 812 -12.76 -14.10 -9.67
C GLY A 812 -11.93 -13.27 -8.68
N SER A 813 -12.53 -12.24 -8.09
CA SER A 813 -11.88 -11.31 -7.17
C SER A 813 -12.85 -10.79 -6.09
N ASN A 814 -12.35 -10.74 -4.85
CA ASN A 814 -13.04 -10.20 -3.67
C ASN A 814 -12.38 -8.92 -3.15
N TYR A 815 -11.29 -8.53 -3.81
CA TYR A 815 -10.49 -7.40 -3.43
C TYR A 815 -11.33 -6.11 -3.42
N PRO A 816 -11.33 -5.28 -2.38
CA PRO A 816 -10.22 -5.14 -1.47
C PRO A 816 -10.46 -5.85 -0.14
N LEU A 817 -11.42 -6.76 -0.08
CA LEU A 817 -11.65 -7.56 1.12
C LEU A 817 -10.59 -8.63 1.28
N ARG A 818 -10.36 -8.99 2.54
CA ARG A 818 -9.39 -10.02 2.92
C ARG A 818 -9.94 -11.40 2.60
N GLY A 819 -9.10 -12.29 2.10
CA GLY A 819 -9.41 -13.69 1.83
C GLY A 819 -10.38 -13.93 0.69
N GLN A 820 -10.77 -15.20 0.52
CA GLN A 820 -11.54 -15.70 -0.62
C GLN A 820 -12.55 -16.78 -0.19
N LYS A 821 -13.22 -17.43 -1.14
CA LYS A 821 -13.98 -18.68 -0.93
C LYS A 821 -13.22 -19.64 0.00
N ASP A 822 -13.96 -20.36 0.83
CA ASP A 822 -13.47 -21.29 1.86
C ASP A 822 -12.75 -20.62 3.05
N SER A 823 -12.50 -19.31 3.02
CA SER A 823 -11.83 -18.60 4.13
C SER A 823 -12.81 -17.91 5.11
N PRO A 824 -12.42 -17.67 6.38
CA PRO A 824 -13.28 -17.02 7.37
C PRO A 824 -13.40 -15.49 7.22
N TRP A 825 -12.66 -14.91 6.28
CA TRP A 825 -12.47 -13.48 6.07
C TRP A 825 -13.63 -12.83 5.30
N GLU A 826 -13.71 -11.50 5.33
CA GLU A 826 -14.80 -10.77 4.67
C GLU A 826 -14.91 -11.09 3.18
N GLY A 827 -13.79 -11.29 2.46
CA GLY A 827 -13.79 -11.66 1.05
C GLY A 827 -14.38 -13.05 0.77
N GLY A 828 -14.43 -13.95 1.77
CA GLY A 828 -15.09 -15.25 1.62
C GLY A 828 -16.61 -15.21 1.89
N VAL A 829 -17.08 -14.27 2.70
CA VAL A 829 -18.39 -14.36 3.36
C VAL A 829 -19.27 -13.12 3.19
N ARG A 830 -18.70 -11.97 2.84
CA ARG A 830 -19.45 -10.76 2.52
C ARG A 830 -19.71 -10.73 1.02
N THR A 831 -20.98 -10.64 0.66
CA THR A 831 -21.43 -10.53 -0.73
C THR A 831 -22.35 -9.32 -0.88
N LEU A 832 -22.57 -8.86 -2.11
CA LEU A 832 -23.64 -7.90 -2.40
C LEU A 832 -24.95 -8.67 -2.60
N ALA A 833 -26.06 -8.06 -2.17
CA ALA A 833 -27.40 -8.51 -2.53
C ALA A 833 -28.18 -7.34 -3.15
N ALA A 834 -28.77 -7.58 -4.32
CA ALA A 834 -29.70 -6.68 -4.98
C ALA A 834 -31.11 -7.26 -4.85
N VAL A 835 -32.05 -6.47 -4.34
CA VAL A 835 -33.45 -6.87 -4.21
C VAL A 835 -34.37 -5.82 -4.82
N TRP A 836 -35.36 -6.26 -5.58
CA TRP A 836 -36.34 -5.40 -6.20
C TRP A 836 -37.76 -5.93 -6.00
N SER A 837 -38.69 -5.02 -5.75
CA SER A 837 -40.13 -5.27 -5.78
C SER A 837 -40.87 -3.94 -5.90
N PRO A 838 -42.00 -3.86 -6.62
CA PRO A 838 -42.85 -2.66 -6.60
C PRO A 838 -43.56 -2.48 -5.26
N LEU A 839 -43.58 -3.52 -4.41
CA LEU A 839 -44.18 -3.52 -3.09
C LEU A 839 -43.37 -2.74 -2.03
N PHE A 840 -42.17 -2.26 -2.38
CA PHE A 840 -41.34 -1.48 -1.46
C PHE A 840 -41.71 0.01 -1.53
N GLU A 841 -42.04 0.61 -0.38
CA GLU A 841 -42.31 2.05 -0.28
C GLU A 841 -41.10 2.90 -0.69
N LYS A 842 -39.89 2.39 -0.41
CA LYS A 842 -38.63 3.05 -0.72
C LYS A 842 -37.73 2.17 -1.58
N ARG A 843 -37.27 2.72 -2.69
CA ARG A 843 -36.31 2.13 -3.64
C ARG A 843 -35.19 3.13 -3.97
N HIS A 844 -34.22 2.72 -4.77
CA HIS A 844 -33.10 3.53 -5.25
C HIS A 844 -32.11 3.93 -4.16
N TYR A 845 -31.75 3.00 -3.27
CA TYR A 845 -30.78 3.27 -2.21
C TYR A 845 -29.93 2.07 -1.82
N VAL A 846 -28.77 2.37 -1.25
CA VAL A 846 -27.89 1.38 -0.62
C VAL A 846 -28.20 1.31 0.88
N SER A 847 -28.50 0.11 1.34
CA SER A 847 -28.73 -0.22 2.74
C SER A 847 -27.44 -0.76 3.37
N SER A 848 -26.99 -0.10 4.44
CA SER A 848 -25.87 -0.55 5.29
C SER A 848 -26.33 -1.39 6.48
N HIS A 849 -27.56 -1.89 6.43
CA HIS A 849 -28.07 -2.80 7.42
C HIS A 849 -27.43 -4.18 7.30
N LEU A 850 -27.26 -4.84 8.44
CA LEU A 850 -26.68 -6.16 8.52
C LEU A 850 -27.72 -7.22 8.13
N VAL A 851 -27.49 -7.89 7.00
CA VAL A 851 -28.35 -8.97 6.49
C VAL A 851 -27.51 -10.23 6.34
N HIS A 852 -28.07 -11.37 6.75
CA HIS A 852 -27.44 -12.67 6.61
C HIS A 852 -28.33 -13.59 5.79
N ILE A 853 -27.75 -14.55 5.07
CA ILE A 853 -28.48 -15.47 4.17
C ILE A 853 -29.62 -16.23 4.85
N THR A 854 -29.54 -16.45 6.17
CA THR A 854 -30.61 -17.06 6.97
C THR A 854 -31.85 -16.20 7.11
N ASP A 855 -31.75 -14.89 6.89
CA ASP A 855 -32.86 -13.93 7.03
C ASP A 855 -33.90 -14.07 5.90
N TRP A 856 -33.51 -14.63 4.75
CA TRP A 856 -34.39 -14.72 3.58
C TRP A 856 -35.58 -15.65 3.78
N LEU A 857 -35.40 -16.80 4.45
CA LEU A 857 -36.52 -17.70 4.73
C LEU A 857 -37.64 -17.02 5.53
N PRO A 858 -37.41 -16.51 6.77
CA PRO A 858 -38.49 -15.88 7.53
C PRO A 858 -39.05 -14.64 6.83
N THR A 859 -38.22 -13.91 6.06
CA THR A 859 -38.67 -12.75 5.27
C THR A 859 -39.66 -13.14 4.16
N PHE A 860 -39.38 -14.20 3.40
CA PHE A 860 -40.31 -14.69 2.37
C PHE A 860 -41.56 -15.33 2.96
N LEU A 861 -41.48 -15.91 4.16
CA LEU A 861 -42.66 -16.42 4.85
C LEU A 861 -43.56 -15.29 5.35
N GLU A 862 -43.00 -14.21 5.89
CA GLU A 862 -43.80 -13.05 6.25
C GLU A 862 -44.42 -12.38 5.00
N ALA A 863 -43.64 -12.23 3.92
CA ALA A 863 -44.13 -11.67 2.66
C ALA A 863 -45.25 -12.50 2.00
N SER A 864 -45.21 -13.83 2.16
CA SER A 864 -46.25 -14.74 1.65
C SER A 864 -47.47 -14.89 2.57
N GLY A 865 -47.44 -14.30 3.77
CA GLY A 865 -48.51 -14.45 4.77
C GLY A 865 -48.48 -15.79 5.51
N ALA A 866 -47.44 -16.62 5.33
CA ALA A 866 -47.24 -17.85 6.07
C ALA A 866 -46.87 -17.54 7.52
N THR A 867 -47.77 -17.72 8.48
CA THR A 867 -47.52 -17.41 9.91
C THR A 867 -47.05 -18.62 10.74
N THR A 868 -47.07 -19.82 10.15
CA THR A 868 -46.80 -21.10 10.85
C THR A 868 -45.37 -21.22 11.37
N TYR A 869 -44.40 -20.53 10.76
CA TYR A 869 -42.99 -20.56 11.16
C TYR A 869 -42.70 -19.87 12.50
N LYS A 870 -43.62 -19.07 13.05
CA LYS A 870 -43.36 -18.29 14.30
C LYS A 870 -43.13 -19.18 15.53
N SER A 871 -43.44 -20.47 15.43
CA SER A 871 -43.17 -21.48 16.46
C SER A 871 -41.84 -22.23 16.28
N GLU A 872 -41.16 -22.01 15.14
CA GLU A 872 -39.92 -22.69 14.77
C GLU A 872 -38.69 -21.97 15.33
N ASN A 873 -37.67 -22.74 15.69
CA ASN A 873 -36.41 -22.20 16.19
C ASN A 873 -35.47 -21.85 15.02
N LEU A 874 -35.72 -20.71 14.38
CA LEU A 874 -34.89 -20.16 13.28
C LEU A 874 -33.77 -19.25 13.80
N ASP A 875 -32.69 -19.14 13.04
CA ASP A 875 -31.59 -18.18 13.30
C ASP A 875 -31.71 -16.88 12.49
N GLY A 876 -32.51 -16.92 11.42
CA GLY A 876 -32.89 -15.78 10.61
C GLY A 876 -33.87 -14.84 11.31
N PHE A 877 -33.81 -13.56 10.96
CA PHE A 877 -34.82 -12.56 11.31
C PHE A 877 -35.64 -12.22 10.08
N ASP A 878 -36.94 -12.04 10.26
CA ASP A 878 -37.78 -11.38 9.26
C ASP A 878 -37.34 -9.92 9.09
N ILE A 879 -36.98 -9.55 7.86
CA ILE A 879 -36.65 -8.18 7.45
C ILE A 879 -37.66 -7.60 6.45
N TRP A 880 -38.83 -8.22 6.27
CA TRP A 880 -39.86 -7.74 5.35
C TRP A 880 -40.27 -6.31 5.65
N SER A 881 -40.47 -5.95 6.92
CA SER A 881 -40.79 -4.55 7.31
C SER A 881 -39.63 -3.57 7.03
N THR A 882 -38.39 -4.05 7.02
CA THR A 882 -37.23 -3.25 6.60
C THR A 882 -37.28 -2.98 5.10
N LEU A 883 -37.66 -3.97 4.30
CA LEU A 883 -37.77 -3.84 2.84
C LEU A 883 -38.98 -3.02 2.41
N SER A 884 -40.16 -3.35 2.94
CA SER A 884 -41.44 -2.75 2.57
C SER A 884 -41.62 -1.34 3.12
N HIS A 885 -41.24 -1.08 4.38
CA HIS A 885 -41.53 0.19 5.09
C HIS A 885 -40.25 0.93 5.55
N ASN A 886 -39.07 0.48 5.15
CA ASN A 886 -37.77 1.09 5.53
C ASN A 886 -37.57 1.20 7.06
N HIS A 887 -38.12 0.25 7.83
CA HIS A 887 -37.86 0.11 9.26
C HIS A 887 -36.41 -0.30 9.54
N ARG A 888 -35.88 0.03 10.72
CA ARG A 888 -34.51 -0.38 11.09
C ARG A 888 -34.49 -1.85 11.56
N PRO A 889 -33.74 -2.74 10.91
CA PRO A 889 -33.57 -4.12 11.35
C PRO A 889 -32.73 -4.19 12.64
N VAL A 890 -32.94 -5.30 13.37
CA VAL A 890 -32.43 -5.47 14.75
C VAL A 890 -31.16 -6.34 14.81
N ARG A 891 -30.72 -6.95 13.69
CA ARG A 891 -29.60 -7.90 13.67
C ARG A 891 -28.32 -7.25 14.20
N ARG A 892 -27.80 -7.78 15.30
CA ARG A 892 -26.58 -7.33 16.00
C ARG A 892 -25.55 -8.42 16.17
N GLU A 893 -25.89 -9.65 15.79
CA GLU A 893 -25.12 -10.86 16.00
C GLU A 893 -25.26 -11.75 14.76
N MET A 894 -24.17 -12.38 14.35
CA MET A 894 -24.21 -13.46 13.37
C MET A 894 -23.12 -14.49 13.67
N VAL A 895 -23.46 -15.75 13.46
CA VAL A 895 -22.49 -16.83 13.37
C VAL A 895 -22.20 -17.02 11.88
N ILE A 896 -20.98 -16.69 11.45
CA ILE A 896 -20.58 -16.95 10.06
C ILE A 896 -20.32 -18.45 9.96
N ASN A 897 -19.33 -18.98 10.68
CA ASN A 897 -19.22 -20.43 10.86
C ASN A 897 -18.36 -20.79 12.08
N ILE A 898 -18.57 -22.00 12.61
CA ILE A 898 -17.70 -22.63 13.60
C ILE A 898 -17.48 -24.07 13.15
N ASP A 899 -16.26 -24.36 12.71
CA ASP A 899 -15.90 -25.69 12.24
C ASP A 899 -14.81 -26.29 13.13
N PRO A 900 -15.17 -27.25 14.01
CA PRO A 900 -14.20 -27.88 14.90
C PRO A 900 -13.27 -28.88 14.20
N ILE A 901 -13.56 -29.32 12.97
CA ILE A 901 -12.76 -30.32 12.25
C ILE A 901 -11.54 -29.65 11.60
N VAL A 902 -11.74 -28.57 10.85
CA VAL A 902 -10.61 -27.75 10.33
C VAL A 902 -10.08 -26.76 11.38
N GLY A 903 -10.86 -26.49 12.43
CA GLY A 903 -10.42 -25.72 13.59
C GLY A 903 -10.51 -24.21 13.41
N TYR A 904 -11.55 -23.69 12.74
CA TYR A 904 -11.78 -22.24 12.65
C TYR A 904 -13.13 -21.77 13.22
N THR A 905 -13.18 -20.48 13.56
CA THR A 905 -14.37 -19.75 14.01
C THR A 905 -14.38 -18.37 13.41
N SER A 906 -15.50 -17.98 12.82
CA SER A 906 -15.78 -16.62 12.35
C SER A 906 -17.12 -16.17 12.94
N TYR A 907 -17.09 -15.13 13.77
CA TYR A 907 -18.26 -14.69 14.55
C TYR A 907 -18.30 -13.17 14.68
N TYR A 908 -19.48 -12.58 14.48
CA TYR A 908 -19.68 -11.14 14.54
C TYR A 908 -20.69 -10.74 15.62
N TYR A 909 -20.38 -9.67 16.34
CA TYR A 909 -21.28 -9.07 17.32
C TYR A 909 -21.03 -7.55 17.49
N LYS A 910 -22.07 -6.75 17.24
CA LYS A 910 -22.13 -5.29 17.41
C LYS A 910 -20.89 -4.56 16.86
N GLY A 911 -20.65 -4.68 15.57
CA GLY A 911 -19.54 -4.03 14.86
C GLY A 911 -18.23 -4.80 14.89
N TYR A 912 -18.07 -5.78 15.78
CA TYR A 912 -16.81 -6.51 15.93
C TYR A 912 -16.89 -7.93 15.38
N LYS A 913 -15.86 -8.35 14.67
CA LYS A 913 -15.68 -9.73 14.20
C LYS A 913 -14.48 -10.37 14.87
N VAL A 914 -14.65 -11.61 15.33
CA VAL A 914 -13.56 -12.45 15.82
C VAL A 914 -13.29 -13.58 14.85
N VAL A 915 -12.01 -13.80 14.53
CA VAL A 915 -11.53 -14.93 13.73
C VAL A 915 -10.54 -15.72 14.57
N ASN A 916 -10.75 -17.02 14.72
CA ASN A 916 -9.84 -17.93 15.42
C ASN A 916 -9.60 -19.14 14.53
N GLY A 917 -8.35 -19.49 14.23
CA GLY A 917 -8.05 -20.49 13.19
C GLY A 917 -8.45 -20.06 11.78
N THR A 918 -8.16 -20.90 10.80
CA THR A 918 -8.48 -20.68 9.38
C THR A 918 -8.53 -22.02 8.63
N THR A 919 -8.90 -22.00 7.36
CA THR A 919 -8.85 -23.14 6.43
C THR A 919 -7.54 -23.14 5.64
N SER A 920 -7.24 -24.27 4.98
CA SER A 920 -6.10 -24.41 4.06
C SER A 920 -4.77 -23.88 4.61
N ASN A 921 -4.53 -24.05 5.92
CA ASN A 921 -3.34 -23.54 6.64
C ASN A 921 -3.02 -22.06 6.40
N GLY A 922 -4.04 -21.23 6.17
CA GLY A 922 -3.90 -19.78 6.00
C GLY A 922 -3.43 -19.34 4.61
N VAL A 923 -3.40 -20.26 3.62
CA VAL A 923 -3.12 -19.92 2.21
C VAL A 923 -4.09 -18.86 1.69
N TYR A 924 -5.32 -18.83 2.21
CA TYR A 924 -6.38 -17.91 1.80
C TYR A 924 -6.56 -16.72 2.78
N ASP A 925 -5.57 -16.45 3.63
CA ASP A 925 -5.68 -15.42 4.68
C ASP A 925 -5.20 -14.03 4.29
N SER A 926 -4.59 -13.88 3.13
CA SER A 926 -4.11 -12.58 2.64
C SER A 926 -5.20 -11.81 1.91
N TRP A 927 -4.94 -10.53 1.68
CA TRP A 927 -5.60 -9.79 0.61
C TRP A 927 -5.01 -10.30 -0.69
N LEU A 928 -5.82 -11.00 -1.46
CA LEU A 928 -5.43 -11.45 -2.77
C LEU A 928 -5.51 -10.26 -3.74
N ARG A 929 -4.52 -10.20 -4.64
CA ARG A 929 -4.01 -9.04 -5.42
C ARG A 929 -5.01 -7.92 -5.77
N SER A 930 -4.52 -6.68 -5.75
CA SER A 930 -4.88 -5.70 -6.80
C SER A 930 -4.39 -6.28 -8.12
N ARG A 931 -5.28 -6.57 -9.06
CA ARG A 931 -4.82 -6.77 -10.45
C ARG A 931 -4.77 -5.37 -11.08
N ASN A 932 -3.81 -5.12 -11.96
CA ASN A 932 -3.95 -4.02 -12.92
C ASN A 932 -5.12 -4.40 -13.83
N PHE A 933 -6.35 -4.07 -13.43
CA PHE A 933 -7.53 -4.44 -14.19
C PHE A 933 -7.57 -3.62 -15.48
N ASP A 934 -7.74 -4.29 -16.62
CA ASP A 934 -8.00 -3.61 -17.89
C ASP A 934 -9.35 -2.90 -17.78
N ILE A 935 -9.39 -1.58 -17.97
CA ILE A 935 -10.64 -0.82 -17.80
C ILE A 935 -11.49 -0.97 -19.06
N SER A 936 -12.77 -1.26 -18.86
CA SER A 936 -13.75 -1.30 -19.94
C SER A 936 -13.79 0.01 -20.73
N PRO A 937 -13.70 -0.01 -22.07
CA PRO A 937 -13.85 1.18 -22.91
C PRO A 937 -15.18 1.91 -22.69
N ASP A 938 -16.18 1.18 -22.20
CA ASP A 938 -17.53 1.64 -21.92
C ASP A 938 -17.69 2.25 -20.52
N ALA A 939 -16.69 2.14 -19.64
CA ALA A 939 -16.75 2.68 -18.28
C ALA A 939 -17.07 4.19 -18.21
N PRO A 940 -16.58 5.06 -19.12
CA PRO A 940 -16.97 6.48 -19.15
C PRO A 940 -18.47 6.71 -19.42
N SER A 941 -19.15 5.74 -20.03
CA SER A 941 -20.56 5.79 -20.44
C SER A 941 -21.47 4.95 -19.53
N TYR A 942 -20.96 4.54 -18.37
CA TYR A 942 -21.56 3.51 -17.52
C TYR A 942 -23.05 3.72 -17.23
N ALA A 943 -23.43 4.90 -16.75
CA ALA A 943 -24.81 5.18 -16.36
C ALA A 943 -25.78 5.06 -17.54
N ASP A 944 -25.38 5.51 -18.72
CA ASP A 944 -26.19 5.40 -19.94
C ASP A 944 -26.40 3.94 -20.35
N ILE A 945 -25.40 3.09 -20.17
CA ILE A 945 -25.49 1.66 -20.48
C ILE A 945 -26.46 0.96 -19.53
N VAL A 946 -26.37 1.25 -18.23
CA VAL A 946 -27.31 0.70 -17.23
C VAL A 946 -28.74 1.14 -17.55
N MET A 947 -28.96 2.41 -17.91
CA MET A 947 -30.29 2.94 -18.23
C MET A 947 -30.87 2.39 -19.55
N LYS A 948 -30.07 1.78 -20.41
CA LYS A 948 -30.50 1.13 -21.65
C LYS A 948 -30.67 -0.39 -21.52
N SER A 949 -30.33 -0.98 -20.37
CA SER A 949 -30.45 -2.42 -20.13
C SER A 949 -31.90 -2.91 -20.15
N ASP A 950 -32.10 -4.19 -20.46
CA ASP A 950 -33.42 -4.83 -20.51
C ASP A 950 -34.12 -4.72 -19.15
N VAL A 951 -33.39 -4.95 -18.07
CA VAL A 951 -33.91 -4.81 -16.70
C VAL A 951 -34.36 -3.38 -16.44
N TRP A 952 -33.57 -2.37 -16.83
CA TRP A 952 -34.03 -0.98 -16.66
C TRP A 952 -35.33 -0.73 -17.43
N GLN A 953 -35.41 -1.16 -18.69
CA GLN A 953 -36.60 -0.97 -19.52
C GLN A 953 -37.82 -1.75 -18.99
N ALA A 954 -37.61 -2.85 -18.27
CA ALA A 954 -38.67 -3.62 -17.65
C ALA A 954 -39.17 -3.01 -16.33
N LEU A 955 -38.25 -2.53 -15.49
CA LEU A 955 -38.57 -2.09 -14.13
C LEU A 955 -38.91 -0.59 -14.04
N ASN A 956 -38.39 0.24 -14.95
CA ASN A 956 -38.59 1.69 -14.94
C ASN A 956 -40.08 2.14 -14.92
N PRO A 957 -41.03 1.46 -15.58
CA PRO A 957 -42.47 1.81 -15.47
C PRO A 957 -43.02 1.75 -14.04
N TYR A 958 -42.40 0.98 -13.15
CA TYR A 958 -42.80 0.85 -11.74
C TYR A 958 -42.07 1.84 -10.82
N SER A 959 -41.21 2.70 -11.37
CA SER A 959 -40.47 3.68 -10.60
C SER A 959 -41.36 4.83 -10.17
N THR A 960 -41.25 5.23 -8.90
CA THR A 960 -41.99 6.38 -8.36
C THR A 960 -41.40 7.72 -8.79
N ARG A 961 -40.16 7.74 -9.34
CA ARG A 961 -39.51 8.93 -9.89
C ARG A 961 -38.54 8.58 -11.02
N PRO A 962 -38.37 9.45 -12.03
CA PRO A 962 -37.31 9.27 -13.03
C PRO A 962 -35.93 9.36 -12.36
N LEU A 963 -35.11 8.32 -12.49
CA LEU A 963 -33.69 8.36 -12.15
C LEU A 963 -32.90 9.01 -13.29
N GLN A 964 -31.93 9.84 -12.96
CA GLN A 964 -30.97 10.45 -13.88
C GLN A 964 -29.62 9.71 -13.81
N PRO A 965 -28.73 9.87 -14.81
CA PRO A 965 -27.39 9.24 -14.78
C PRO A 965 -26.62 9.49 -13.47
N ARG A 966 -26.70 10.72 -12.92
CA ARG A 966 -26.10 11.06 -11.63
C ARG A 966 -26.62 10.23 -10.44
N ASP A 967 -27.89 9.81 -10.46
CA ASP A 967 -28.46 8.98 -9.39
C ASP A 967 -27.83 7.58 -9.44
N VAL A 968 -27.59 7.05 -10.64
CA VAL A 968 -26.90 5.78 -10.87
C VAL A 968 -25.47 5.85 -10.31
N ASP A 969 -24.73 6.90 -10.64
CA ASP A 969 -23.37 7.11 -10.14
C ASP A 969 -23.33 7.29 -8.61
N GLU A 970 -24.29 8.01 -8.04
CA GLU A 970 -24.40 8.21 -6.59
C GLU A 970 -24.65 6.88 -5.87
N ILE A 971 -25.60 6.08 -6.35
CA ILE A 971 -25.91 4.77 -5.74
C ILE A 971 -24.69 3.84 -5.86
N ARG A 972 -24.03 3.80 -7.02
CA ARG A 972 -22.79 3.03 -7.25
C ARG A 972 -21.64 3.47 -6.34
N SER A 973 -21.49 4.76 -6.09
CA SER A 973 -20.42 5.24 -5.19
C SER A 973 -20.58 4.71 -3.76
N LYS A 974 -21.83 4.47 -3.33
CA LYS A 974 -22.18 3.99 -1.98
C LYS A 974 -22.08 2.47 -1.82
N THR A 975 -22.03 1.72 -2.91
CA THR A 975 -21.81 0.27 -2.90
C THR A 975 -20.32 -0.08 -2.85
N LYS A 976 -19.44 0.81 -3.34
CA LYS A 976 -17.99 0.64 -3.31
C LYS A 976 -17.48 0.51 -1.87
N ILE A 977 -16.70 -0.54 -1.61
CA ILE A 977 -16.00 -0.69 -0.34
C ILE A 977 -14.65 0.01 -0.41
N THR A 978 -14.40 0.90 0.55
CA THR A 978 -13.11 1.57 0.73
C THR A 978 -12.40 1.01 1.95
N CYS A 979 -11.17 0.53 1.77
CA CYS A 979 -10.32 0.14 2.88
C CYS A 979 -9.48 1.34 3.34
N HIS A 980 -9.74 1.86 4.54
CA HIS A 980 -8.96 2.97 5.07
C HIS A 980 -7.59 2.48 5.56
N THR A 981 -6.53 2.77 4.81
CA THR A 981 -5.14 2.35 5.10
C THR A 981 -4.41 3.25 6.10
N GLN A 982 -5.01 4.39 6.47
CA GLN A 982 -4.42 5.43 7.33
C GLN A 982 -4.11 4.98 8.77
N TYR A 983 -4.62 3.82 9.21
CA TYR A 983 -4.47 3.35 10.59
C TYR A 983 -3.90 1.93 10.72
N ARG A 984 -2.96 1.51 9.84
CA ARG A 984 -2.22 0.25 10.07
C ARG A 984 -1.40 0.35 11.36
N ILE A 985 -2.00 -0.02 12.48
CA ILE A 985 -1.28 -0.40 13.67
C ILE A 985 -0.64 -1.75 13.32
N PHE A 986 0.69 -1.84 13.31
CA PHE A 986 1.51 -2.98 12.85
C PHE A 986 1.34 -4.28 13.67
N ASN A 987 0.11 -4.73 13.92
CA ASN A 987 -0.18 -6.05 14.48
C ASN A 987 -0.69 -6.97 13.38
N THR A 988 0.20 -7.80 12.84
CA THR A 988 -0.16 -8.85 11.90
C THR A 988 -1.07 -9.87 12.59
N CYS A 989 -2.28 -10.05 12.06
CA CYS A 989 -3.16 -11.12 12.49
C CYS A 989 -2.70 -12.44 11.87
N ASN A 990 -2.36 -13.41 12.73
CA ASN A 990 -2.18 -14.80 12.35
C ASN A 990 -3.15 -15.66 13.19
N PRO A 991 -4.31 -16.05 12.63
CA PRO A 991 -5.34 -16.74 13.40
C PRO A 991 -4.95 -18.17 13.78
N LEU A 992 -3.92 -18.75 13.15
CA LEU A 992 -3.35 -20.05 13.54
C LEU A 992 -2.55 -19.96 14.86
N LYS A 993 -2.03 -18.76 15.19
CA LYS A 993 -1.26 -18.54 16.43
C LYS A 993 -2.13 -18.01 17.56
N ALA A 994 -2.99 -17.04 17.26
CA ALA A 994 -3.89 -16.43 18.24
C ALA A 994 -5.11 -15.83 17.54
N PRO A 995 -6.28 -15.83 18.19
CA PRO A 995 -7.46 -15.26 17.59
C PRO A 995 -7.35 -13.74 17.39
N CYS A 996 -7.93 -13.27 16.30
CA CYS A 996 -7.92 -11.89 15.85
C CYS A 996 -9.26 -11.21 16.06
N LEU A 997 -9.24 -9.88 16.20
CA LEU A 997 -10.41 -9.06 16.44
C LEU A 997 -10.41 -7.86 15.52
N PHE A 998 -11.50 -7.63 14.79
CA PHE A 998 -11.66 -6.52 13.86
C PHE A 998 -12.92 -5.72 14.19
N TYR A 999 -12.92 -4.42 13.86
CA TYR A 999 -14.09 -3.56 13.95
C TYR A 999 -14.58 -3.21 12.54
N LEU A 1000 -15.49 -4.03 12.00
CA LEU A 1000 -15.88 -4.00 10.59
C LEU A 1000 -16.64 -2.74 10.16
N ASP A 1001 -17.24 -2.00 11.10
CA ASP A 1001 -17.95 -0.75 10.77
C ASP A 1001 -16.97 0.37 10.36
N GLY A 1002 -15.69 0.29 10.75
CA GLY A 1002 -14.62 1.23 10.34
C GLY A 1002 -13.45 0.58 9.60
N ASP A 1003 -13.35 -0.75 9.64
CA ASP A 1003 -12.32 -1.56 8.97
C ASP A 1003 -12.98 -2.76 8.25
N PRO A 1004 -13.71 -2.51 7.14
CA PRO A 1004 -14.43 -3.55 6.41
C PRO A 1004 -13.51 -4.57 5.74
N CYS A 1005 -12.21 -4.30 5.69
CA CYS A 1005 -11.22 -5.11 4.99
C CYS A 1005 -10.32 -5.88 5.96
N GLU A 1006 -10.58 -5.82 7.27
CA GLU A 1006 -9.85 -6.57 8.31
C GLU A 1006 -8.35 -6.25 8.36
N MET A 1007 -7.99 -4.99 8.11
CA MET A 1007 -6.61 -4.51 8.05
C MET A 1007 -5.98 -4.36 9.44
N ASN A 1008 -6.79 -4.11 10.48
CA ASN A 1008 -6.34 -3.69 11.80
C ASN A 1008 -6.75 -4.69 12.88
N ASN A 1009 -5.81 -5.53 13.31
CA ASN A 1009 -6.06 -6.48 14.40
C ASN A 1009 -6.05 -5.78 15.77
N LEU A 1010 -7.23 -5.69 16.38
CA LEU A 1010 -7.48 -5.04 17.67
C LEU A 1010 -7.36 -5.99 18.87
N ALA A 1011 -7.05 -7.27 18.67
CA ALA A 1011 -7.09 -8.28 19.74
C ALA A 1011 -6.18 -7.92 20.93
N HIS A 1012 -4.98 -7.41 20.65
CA HIS A 1012 -4.03 -6.97 21.69
C HIS A 1012 -4.47 -5.67 22.38
N PHE A 1013 -5.06 -4.75 21.62
CA PHE A 1013 -5.43 -3.42 22.13
C PHE A 1013 -6.74 -3.43 22.92
N LEU A 1014 -7.63 -4.37 22.63
CA LEU A 1014 -8.96 -4.48 23.25
C LEU A 1014 -9.14 -5.86 23.94
N PRO A 1015 -8.31 -6.24 24.92
CA PRO A 1015 -8.34 -7.58 25.51
C PRO A 1015 -9.67 -7.89 26.21
N LEU A 1016 -10.33 -6.90 26.82
CA LEU A 1016 -11.65 -7.07 27.43
C LEU A 1016 -12.74 -7.35 26.38
N LYS A 1017 -12.67 -6.66 25.24
CA LYS A 1017 -13.59 -6.91 24.12
C LYS A 1017 -13.37 -8.29 23.55
N MET A 1018 -12.10 -8.69 23.39
CA MET A 1018 -11.72 -10.00 22.91
C MET A 1018 -12.24 -11.11 23.83
N ALA A 1019 -12.05 -10.99 25.15
CA ALA A 1019 -12.59 -11.94 26.12
C ALA A 1019 -14.13 -12.05 26.08
N MET A 1020 -14.83 -10.92 25.88
CA MET A 1020 -16.29 -10.90 25.70
C MET A 1020 -16.71 -11.67 24.44
N MET A 1021 -16.03 -11.44 23.31
CA MET A 1021 -16.28 -12.14 22.05
C MET A 1021 -16.04 -13.64 22.20
N THR A 1022 -14.91 -14.05 22.80
CA THR A 1022 -14.61 -15.47 23.07
C THR A 1022 -15.65 -16.13 23.97
N LYS A 1023 -16.16 -15.43 25.01
CA LYS A 1023 -17.23 -15.97 25.87
C LYS A 1023 -18.52 -16.22 25.08
N ARG A 1024 -18.86 -15.35 24.14
CA ARG A 1024 -20.03 -15.50 23.26
C ARG A 1024 -19.88 -16.70 22.33
N VAL A 1025 -18.72 -16.83 21.68
CA VAL A 1025 -18.39 -18.00 20.86
C VAL A 1025 -18.56 -19.30 21.65
N LYS A 1026 -18.03 -19.37 22.88
CA LYS A 1026 -18.19 -20.55 23.75
C LYS A 1026 -19.66 -20.86 24.09
N ASN A 1027 -20.52 -19.86 24.20
CA ASN A 1027 -21.94 -20.07 24.45
C ASN A 1027 -22.66 -20.62 23.21
N VAL A 1028 -22.29 -20.14 22.01
CA VAL A 1028 -22.78 -20.69 20.74
C VAL A 1028 -22.35 -22.15 20.60
N MET A 1029 -21.07 -22.45 20.87
CA MET A 1029 -20.51 -23.81 20.78
C MET A 1029 -21.26 -24.86 21.62
N ARG A 1030 -21.87 -24.47 22.74
CA ARG A 1030 -22.65 -25.38 23.60
C ARG A 1030 -23.96 -25.86 22.98
N ARG A 1031 -24.44 -25.20 21.92
CA ARG A 1031 -25.71 -25.49 21.25
C ARG A 1031 -25.52 -26.09 19.86
N MET A 1032 -24.27 -26.30 19.44
CA MET A 1032 -23.95 -26.85 18.13
C MET A 1032 -24.32 -28.34 18.07
N VAL A 1033 -24.86 -28.73 16.92
CA VAL A 1033 -24.97 -30.14 16.53
C VAL A 1033 -23.62 -30.59 15.95
N PRO A 1034 -23.12 -31.81 16.24
CA PRO A 1034 -21.89 -32.30 15.63
C PRO A 1034 -21.93 -32.29 14.09
N PRO A 1035 -20.78 -32.12 13.40
CA PRO A 1035 -20.75 -32.21 11.94
C PRO A 1035 -21.26 -33.58 11.46
N GLY A 1036 -21.96 -33.61 10.33
CA GLY A 1036 -22.39 -34.88 9.73
C GLY A 1036 -21.20 -35.79 9.41
N SER A 1037 -21.42 -37.12 9.47
CA SER A 1037 -20.36 -38.12 9.21
C SER A 1037 -19.80 -37.98 7.79
N ILE A 1038 -18.47 -37.93 7.69
CA ILE A 1038 -17.73 -37.76 6.43
C ILE A 1038 -17.04 -39.09 6.16
N SER A 1039 -17.72 -39.97 5.44
CA SER A 1039 -17.15 -41.26 5.02
C SER A 1039 -17.42 -41.44 3.54
N VAL A 1040 -16.35 -41.66 2.77
CA VAL A 1040 -16.44 -42.07 1.37
C VAL A 1040 -17.15 -43.41 1.31
N ASP A 1041 -18.20 -43.50 0.51
CA ASP A 1041 -18.90 -44.75 0.21
C ASP A 1041 -18.54 -45.19 -1.22
N PRO A 1042 -17.73 -46.25 -1.39
CA PRO A 1042 -17.35 -46.75 -2.71
C PRO A 1042 -18.54 -47.11 -3.62
N ASN A 1043 -19.72 -47.38 -3.06
CA ASN A 1043 -20.93 -47.67 -3.84
C ASN A 1043 -21.47 -46.44 -4.59
N ALA A 1044 -21.00 -45.24 -4.25
CA ALA A 1044 -21.32 -44.02 -4.99
C ALA A 1044 -20.65 -43.95 -6.36
N ASN A 1045 -19.65 -44.81 -6.64
CA ASN A 1045 -18.89 -44.80 -7.89
C ASN A 1045 -19.82 -44.83 -9.13
N PRO A 1046 -19.74 -43.86 -10.06
CA PRO A 1046 -20.56 -43.85 -11.27
C PRO A 1046 -20.43 -45.12 -12.11
N ALA A 1047 -19.27 -45.78 -12.12
CA ALA A 1047 -19.07 -47.05 -12.82
C ALA A 1047 -19.96 -48.19 -12.29
N LEU A 1048 -20.42 -48.10 -11.04
CA LEU A 1048 -21.37 -49.04 -10.43
C LEU A 1048 -22.84 -48.60 -10.60
N ASN A 1049 -23.07 -47.52 -11.34
CA ASN A 1049 -24.35 -46.84 -11.49
C ASN A 1049 -24.55 -46.33 -12.94
N ASP A 1050 -24.18 -47.15 -13.94
CA ASP A 1050 -24.34 -46.85 -15.38
C ASP A 1050 -23.73 -45.51 -15.83
N GLY A 1051 -22.63 -45.11 -15.20
CA GLY A 1051 -21.95 -43.84 -15.49
C GLY A 1051 -22.69 -42.61 -14.93
N LEU A 1052 -23.55 -42.78 -13.93
CA LEU A 1052 -24.37 -41.71 -13.33
C LEU A 1052 -23.97 -41.41 -11.89
N TRP A 1053 -24.00 -40.13 -11.53
CA TRP A 1053 -24.13 -39.73 -10.13
C TRP A 1053 -25.60 -39.85 -9.72
N THR A 1054 -25.92 -40.84 -8.89
CA THR A 1054 -27.30 -41.16 -8.48
C THR A 1054 -27.39 -41.59 -7.03
N TRP A 1055 -28.60 -41.70 -6.47
CA TRP A 1055 -28.80 -42.20 -5.11
C TRP A 1055 -28.49 -43.70 -5.04
N TRP A 1056 -27.40 -44.08 -4.38
CA TRP A 1056 -26.97 -45.47 -4.32
C TRP A 1056 -27.47 -46.23 -3.08
N LEU A 1057 -27.95 -45.54 -2.05
CA LEU A 1057 -28.36 -46.13 -0.77
C LEU A 1057 -29.81 -46.66 -0.73
N ASP A 1058 -30.58 -46.38 -1.78
CA ASP A 1058 -31.96 -46.87 -1.93
C ASP A 1058 -32.05 -48.04 -2.91
N ARG A 1059 -30.91 -48.63 -3.29
CA ARG A 1059 -30.90 -49.90 -4.04
C ARG A 1059 -31.50 -51.00 -3.18
N GLU A 1060 -32.49 -51.72 -3.72
CA GLU A 1060 -32.83 -53.03 -3.18
C GLU A 1060 -31.57 -53.90 -3.31
N LYS A 1061 -31.15 -54.53 -2.21
CA LYS A 1061 -30.13 -55.58 -2.32
C LYS A 1061 -30.76 -56.72 -3.12
N GLU A 1062 -30.38 -56.87 -4.38
CA GLU A 1062 -30.52 -58.16 -5.05
C GLU A 1062 -29.58 -59.12 -4.29
N ASP A 1063 -30.17 -60.06 -3.55
CA ASP A 1063 -29.47 -61.19 -2.90
C ASP A 1063 -28.87 -62.15 -3.95
#